data_AF-A0A4Q3S6X7-F1
#
_entry.id   AF-A0A4Q3S6X7-F1
#
_cell.length_a   1.000
_cell.length_b   1.000
_cell.length_c   1.000
_cell.angle_alpha   90.00
_cell.angle_beta   90.00
_cell.angle_gamma   90.00
#
_symmetry.space_group_name_H-M   'P 1'
#
loop_
_entity.id
_entity.type
_entity.pdbx_description
1 polymer ?
#
loop_
_entity_poly.entity_id
_entity_poly.type
_entity_poly.pdbx_seq_one_letter_code
_entity_poly.pdbx_strand_id
1 'polypeptide(L)'
;MADFPAVFELSSLDGANGFRIDGVAADDRSSWTVASAGDVNDDGYIDLIIGAPYTDWNGAASGSAYIVFGKGTGFTASLSLADLDGANGFRIDGAVSNEVIGHTISPAGDINKDGFDDVIVGGIWASPNGNAIAGVSYVVFGGSAFTATLAASSLDGGNGFRIPGIAPNDRTGSVVSGAGDINGDGYADFAIGGYGVDSNGDYAGASYVVFGKANGFTADFDLAGLDGANGFRIDGAAPGHRNGRPIASAGDINGDGYDDLVVVSSNASPNGINSGAAYVVFGKSSGFGASLSVANLDGSNGFRLPGRVQNEGLGTAVSSAGDVNGDGYDDLIIGAPGLSNGRGGAYVIFGKATGFTADFDQSTLDGANGFRIDGAGAYQAAGTAVSSGDVNGDGYSDLIIGSYRTDVHGSLTGSTYVIYGKASGFAATLALSSLDGVNGFRIDGVAGGDLSSRWLSAGDMNGDGVDDIMISGEGADPVGSFSGSTYVVFGVQAAIVRSGDLANDNISGRSAGDTLSGAGGNDVLYGMAGDDLLDGGDLSDQLFGGDGADDLLGGGGGDVLYGDAGDDQIDGGEGHDKLFGGLGADTLIGGLGNDRFDGGDGIDTLNGGAGNDYLDGGLGADIMRGGAENDIYLVDDLGDQVIELSGEGYDVVRTELDGWVLGANIEALELGGTADIGGAGNALANIMQGNSGANSLSGGEGNDTLYGLDGADTLIGGLGGDILWGGAGADTFVVAHTFSGALETDNIKDFSILELDRLDLSDAYIGTLEKVDAFDKHAGQMTLTFAAGITTLKLDINGDGKADYQLRINGDVTGESGNWSL
;
A
#
# COMPACT_ATOMS: atom_id res chain seq x y z
N MET A 1 -15.12 11.47 10.74
CA MET A 1 -14.61 12.36 11.83
C MET A 1 -13.83 11.51 12.82
N ALA A 2 -12.55 11.29 12.54
CA ALA A 2 -11.60 10.73 13.49
C ALA A 2 -10.43 11.73 13.61
N ASP A 3 -10.71 12.90 14.20
CA ASP A 3 -9.63 13.78 14.64
C ASP A 3 -8.89 13.08 15.78
N PHE A 4 -7.55 13.23 15.83
CA PHE A 4 -6.80 12.84 17.02
C PHE A 4 -7.44 13.44 18.28
N PRO A 5 -7.56 12.66 19.37
CA PRO A 5 -7.96 13.24 20.65
C PRO A 5 -6.93 14.30 21.07
N ALA A 6 -7.36 15.30 21.85
CA ALA A 6 -6.45 16.31 22.39
C ALA A 6 -5.24 15.72 23.14
N VAL A 7 -5.40 14.51 23.69
CA VAL A 7 -4.32 13.70 24.27
C VAL A 7 -4.42 12.26 23.74
N PHE A 8 -3.33 11.78 23.13
CA PHE A 8 -3.10 10.39 22.73
C PHE A 8 -2.12 9.72 23.71
N GLU A 9 -2.32 8.45 24.02
CA GLU A 9 -1.50 7.71 25.00
C GLU A 9 -0.68 6.63 24.28
N LEU A 10 0.65 6.64 24.37
CA LEU A 10 1.47 5.60 23.73
C LEU A 10 1.19 4.17 24.23
N SER A 11 0.53 4.05 25.38
CA SER A 11 0.09 2.76 25.91
C SER A 11 -1.13 2.16 25.20
N SER A 12 -1.83 2.93 24.33
CA SER A 12 -2.99 2.45 23.57
C SER A 12 -2.64 1.92 22.17
N LEU A 13 -1.35 1.83 21.82
CA LEU A 13 -0.93 1.30 20.53
C LEU A 13 -1.35 -0.18 20.37
N ASP A 14 -2.00 -0.49 19.26
CA ASP A 14 -2.61 -1.81 19.02
C ASP A 14 -2.30 -2.44 17.65
N GLY A 15 -1.58 -1.72 16.78
CA GLY A 15 -1.27 -2.11 15.41
C GLY A 15 -2.16 -1.42 14.37
N ALA A 16 -3.33 -0.90 14.74
CA ALA A 16 -4.21 -0.13 13.85
C ALA A 16 -3.97 1.38 13.97
N ASN A 17 -3.58 1.86 15.15
CA ASN A 17 -3.25 3.27 15.41
C ASN A 17 -1.73 3.52 15.59
N GLY A 18 -0.92 2.54 15.18
CA GLY A 18 0.52 2.50 15.37
C GLY A 18 0.98 1.33 16.24
N PHE A 19 2.28 1.25 16.49
CA PHE A 19 2.91 0.10 17.13
C PHE A 19 4.19 0.46 17.89
N ARG A 20 4.64 -0.45 18.75
CA ARG A 20 5.89 -0.32 19.51
C ARG A 20 6.98 -1.23 18.96
N ILE A 21 8.22 -0.77 18.92
CA ILE A 21 9.39 -1.55 18.53
C ILE A 21 10.30 -1.72 19.75
N ASP A 22 10.52 -2.96 20.17
CA ASP A 22 11.22 -3.31 21.40
C ASP A 22 12.70 -3.65 21.15
N GLY A 23 13.56 -3.10 22.01
CA GLY A 23 14.99 -3.39 22.04
C GLY A 23 15.32 -4.86 22.33
N VAL A 24 16.59 -5.21 22.11
CA VAL A 24 17.06 -6.61 22.16
C VAL A 24 17.53 -7.03 23.55
N ALA A 25 18.43 -6.25 24.17
CA ALA A 25 19.00 -6.58 25.47
C ALA A 25 19.06 -5.38 26.41
N ALA A 26 19.23 -5.66 27.71
CA ALA A 26 19.41 -4.63 28.72
C ALA A 26 20.67 -3.78 28.44
N ASP A 27 20.60 -2.51 28.79
CA ASP A 27 21.64 -1.48 28.60
C ASP A 27 22.02 -1.15 27.14
N ASP A 28 21.45 -1.81 26.13
CA ASP A 28 21.67 -1.48 24.71
C ASP A 28 21.22 -0.05 24.38
N ARG A 29 20.17 0.43 25.08
CA ARG A 29 19.49 1.71 24.84
C ARG A 29 19.16 1.89 23.37
N SER A 30 18.47 0.90 22.80
CA SER A 30 17.83 1.11 21.50
C SER A 30 16.91 2.33 21.57
N SER A 31 16.62 2.95 20.43
CA SER A 31 15.88 4.22 20.40
C SER A 31 16.65 5.39 21.02
N TRP A 32 17.98 5.30 21.14
CA TRP A 32 18.81 6.47 21.51
C TRP A 32 18.75 7.56 20.45
N THR A 33 18.58 7.18 19.19
CA THR A 33 18.15 8.09 18.12
C THR A 33 17.16 7.34 17.25
N VAL A 34 16.21 8.07 16.66
CA VAL A 34 15.23 7.56 15.71
C VAL A 34 15.16 8.54 14.56
N ALA A 35 15.04 8.04 13.34
CA ALA A 35 14.84 8.84 12.12
C ALA A 35 14.14 7.99 11.06
N SER A 36 13.40 8.62 10.15
CA SER A 36 13.06 8.00 8.87
C SER A 36 14.36 7.61 8.15
N ALA A 37 14.38 6.46 7.50
CA ALA A 37 15.50 6.00 6.69
C ALA A 37 15.31 6.31 5.21
N GLY A 38 14.15 6.84 4.80
CA GLY A 38 13.72 6.80 3.41
C GLY A 38 13.22 5.42 3.01
N ASP A 39 13.02 5.18 1.72
CA ASP A 39 12.70 3.86 1.17
C ASP A 39 14.01 3.14 0.79
N VAL A 40 14.55 2.35 1.72
CA VAL A 40 15.88 1.74 1.52
C VAL A 40 15.82 0.45 0.71
N ASN A 41 14.63 -0.11 0.48
CA ASN A 41 14.41 -1.37 -0.22
C ASN A 41 13.56 -1.24 -1.51
N ASP A 42 13.12 -0.02 -1.86
CA ASP A 42 12.30 0.35 -3.03
C ASP A 42 10.97 -0.42 -3.05
N ASP A 43 10.33 -0.55 -1.88
CA ASP A 43 9.01 -1.18 -1.76
C ASP A 43 7.84 -0.19 -1.69
N GLY A 44 8.15 1.11 -1.75
CA GLY A 44 7.18 2.21 -1.75
C GLY A 44 6.82 2.73 -0.36
N TYR A 45 7.39 2.17 0.71
CA TYR A 45 7.11 2.58 2.09
C TYR A 45 8.33 3.22 2.74
N ILE A 46 8.11 4.18 3.63
CA ILE A 46 9.20 4.75 4.41
C ILE A 46 9.66 3.75 5.48
N ASP A 47 10.97 3.53 5.52
CA ASP A 47 11.62 2.72 6.52
C ASP A 47 12.05 3.55 7.74
N LEU A 48 12.32 2.86 8.85
CA LEU A 48 12.73 3.48 10.11
C LEU A 48 14.14 3.03 10.50
N ILE A 49 15.02 3.98 10.83
CA ILE A 49 16.33 3.71 11.44
C ILE A 49 16.32 4.00 12.96
N ILE A 50 16.85 3.05 13.74
CA ILE A 50 16.90 3.10 15.21
C ILE A 50 18.34 2.90 15.69
N GLY A 51 18.86 3.85 16.46
CA GLY A 51 20.19 3.81 17.04
C GLY A 51 20.23 3.07 18.39
N ALA A 52 21.20 2.17 18.56
CA ALA A 52 21.48 1.46 19.81
C ALA A 52 23.00 1.51 20.12
N PRO A 53 23.49 2.63 20.67
CA PRO A 53 24.92 2.92 20.76
C PRO A 53 25.73 2.00 21.68
N TYR A 54 25.08 1.25 22.56
CA TYR A 54 25.74 0.46 23.60
C TYR A 54 25.64 -1.05 23.39
N THR A 55 25.21 -1.50 22.21
CA THR A 55 25.28 -2.92 21.86
C THR A 55 26.74 -3.40 21.80
N ASP A 56 26.93 -4.69 22.10
CA ASP A 56 28.25 -5.31 22.30
C ASP A 56 28.62 -6.35 21.22
N TRP A 57 27.94 -6.37 20.07
CA TRP A 57 28.07 -7.44 19.06
C TRP A 57 29.51 -7.64 18.56
N ASN A 58 30.28 -6.56 18.39
CA ASN A 58 31.69 -6.59 17.98
C ASN A 58 32.64 -6.05 19.06
N GLY A 59 32.26 -6.27 20.32
CA GLY A 59 32.98 -5.85 21.52
C GLY A 59 32.28 -4.71 22.25
N ALA A 60 32.76 -4.42 23.47
CA ALA A 60 32.10 -3.47 24.37
C ALA A 60 31.79 -2.12 23.70
N ALA A 61 30.53 -1.70 23.74
CA ALA A 61 29.99 -0.49 23.12
C ALA A 61 30.46 -0.31 21.66
N SER A 62 30.42 -1.38 20.87
CA SER A 62 30.59 -1.25 19.42
C SER A 62 29.44 -0.44 18.82
N GLY A 63 28.24 -0.60 19.38
CA GLY A 63 27.02 0.04 18.91
C GLY A 63 26.45 -0.62 17.66
N SER A 64 25.16 -0.38 17.42
CA SER A 64 24.43 -0.81 16.22
C SER A 64 23.41 0.23 15.80
N ALA A 65 23.00 0.17 14.53
CA ALA A 65 21.76 0.76 14.06
C ALA A 65 20.86 -0.35 13.51
N TYR A 66 19.55 -0.18 13.59
CA TYR A 66 18.56 -1.12 13.09
C TYR A 66 17.70 -0.41 12.06
N ILE A 67 17.45 -1.05 10.92
CA ILE A 67 16.48 -0.62 9.92
C ILE A 67 15.27 -1.54 10.05
N VAL A 68 14.08 -0.96 10.14
CA VAL A 68 12.79 -1.66 10.17
C VAL A 68 12.02 -1.23 8.93
N PHE A 69 11.56 -2.17 8.13
CA PHE A 69 10.88 -1.84 6.88
C PHE A 69 9.43 -1.42 7.11
N GLY A 70 8.98 -0.41 6.34
CA GLY A 70 7.58 -0.01 6.21
C GLY A 70 6.74 -1.08 5.52
N LYS A 71 5.40 -0.93 5.53
CA LYS A 71 4.45 -1.77 4.78
C LYS A 71 3.01 -1.28 4.91
N GLY A 72 2.18 -1.59 3.92
CA GLY A 72 0.75 -1.22 3.87
C GLY A 72 -0.07 -1.66 5.10
N THR A 73 -0.02 -2.94 5.44
CA THR A 73 -0.92 -3.51 6.46
C THR A 73 -0.26 -4.57 7.35
N GLY A 74 -0.99 -4.95 8.41
CA GLY A 74 -0.62 -6.06 9.28
C GLY A 74 0.48 -5.74 10.30
N PHE A 75 0.60 -4.48 10.73
CA PHE A 75 1.38 -4.16 11.92
C PHE A 75 0.73 -4.79 13.15
N THR A 76 1.54 -5.46 13.97
CA THR A 76 1.12 -5.91 15.29
C THR A 76 1.41 -4.81 16.30
N ALA A 77 0.70 -4.80 17.44
CA ALA A 77 0.93 -3.83 18.52
C ALA A 77 2.40 -3.70 18.97
N SER A 78 3.20 -4.76 18.79
CA SER A 78 4.64 -4.73 19.05
C SER A 78 5.45 -5.53 18.04
N LEU A 79 6.67 -5.07 17.74
CA LEU A 79 7.72 -5.75 16.99
C LEU A 79 9.00 -5.83 17.84
N SER A 80 9.75 -6.94 17.79
CA SER A 80 11.09 -7.01 18.42
C SER A 80 12.20 -6.80 17.40
N LEU A 81 13.19 -5.97 17.74
CA LEU A 81 14.41 -5.81 16.93
C LEU A 81 15.23 -7.10 16.82
N ALA A 82 14.97 -8.11 17.65
CA ALA A 82 15.61 -9.42 17.55
C ALA A 82 15.05 -10.28 16.40
N ASP A 83 13.86 -9.93 15.90
CA ASP A 83 13.13 -10.69 14.87
C ASP A 83 13.42 -10.19 13.45
N LEU A 84 14.35 -9.25 13.28
CA LEU A 84 14.77 -8.77 11.97
C LEU A 84 15.52 -9.86 11.20
N ASP A 85 15.08 -10.13 9.97
CA ASP A 85 15.59 -11.27 9.17
C ASP A 85 16.12 -10.90 7.77
N GLY A 86 16.00 -9.63 7.37
CA GLY A 86 16.34 -9.11 6.05
C GLY A 86 15.14 -8.89 5.13
N ALA A 87 13.98 -9.47 5.45
CA ALA A 87 12.72 -9.22 4.74
C ALA A 87 11.83 -8.19 5.44
N ASN A 88 12.00 -8.01 6.76
CA ASN A 88 11.30 -7.02 7.58
C ASN A 88 12.23 -5.94 8.16
N GLY A 89 13.48 -5.89 7.69
CA GLY A 89 14.52 -5.01 8.18
C GLY A 89 15.82 -5.74 8.49
N PHE A 90 16.85 -5.01 8.89
CA PHE A 90 18.18 -5.55 9.19
C PHE A 90 18.95 -4.70 10.21
N ARG A 91 20.04 -5.24 10.74
CA ARG A 91 20.92 -4.56 11.71
C ARG A 91 22.28 -4.23 11.13
N ILE A 92 22.79 -3.02 11.37
CA ILE A 92 24.15 -2.57 11.07
C ILE A 92 24.99 -2.62 12.35
N ASP A 93 26.05 -3.42 12.36
CA ASP A 93 26.92 -3.59 13.53
C ASP A 93 28.24 -2.83 13.41
N GLY A 94 28.63 -2.14 14.49
CA GLY A 94 29.90 -1.40 14.58
C GLY A 94 31.10 -2.29 14.30
N ALA A 95 32.17 -1.72 13.74
CA ALA A 95 33.30 -2.53 13.25
C ALA A 95 34.17 -3.06 14.40
N VAL A 96 34.33 -2.28 15.48
CA VAL A 96 35.14 -2.63 16.66
C VAL A 96 34.55 -2.03 17.94
N SER A 97 35.08 -2.46 19.10
CA SER A 97 34.68 -1.94 20.42
C SER A 97 34.90 -0.43 20.57
N ASN A 98 34.01 0.23 21.32
CA ASN A 98 34.02 1.67 21.64
C ASN A 98 33.88 2.60 20.43
N GLU A 99 33.38 2.13 19.29
CA GLU A 99 32.99 3.02 18.18
C GLU A 99 31.70 3.78 18.51
N VAL A 100 30.77 3.11 19.20
CA VAL A 100 29.47 3.68 19.61
C VAL A 100 28.69 4.16 18.39
N ILE A 101 28.60 3.31 17.36
CA ILE A 101 27.78 3.61 16.19
C ILE A 101 26.29 3.60 16.58
N GLY A 102 25.45 4.34 15.86
CA GLY A 102 24.04 4.49 16.23
C GLY A 102 23.81 5.50 17.36
N HIS A 103 24.85 6.22 17.79
CA HIS A 103 24.68 7.37 18.68
C HIS A 103 23.97 8.53 17.97
N THR A 104 24.22 8.68 16.67
CA THR A 104 23.43 9.53 15.76
C THR A 104 23.25 8.80 14.45
N ILE A 105 22.07 8.94 13.88
CA ILE A 105 21.65 8.35 12.61
C ILE A 105 20.90 9.40 11.82
N SER A 106 20.80 9.22 10.50
CA SER A 106 20.01 10.05 9.62
C SER A 106 19.78 9.33 8.30
N PRO A 107 18.70 9.64 7.58
CA PRO A 107 18.67 9.35 6.15
C PRO A 107 19.79 10.17 5.49
N ALA A 108 20.47 9.57 4.52
CA ALA A 108 21.35 10.28 3.61
C ALA A 108 20.63 10.62 2.29
N GLY A 109 19.50 9.96 2.01
CA GLY A 109 18.81 9.99 0.71
C GLY A 109 19.55 9.16 -0.32
N ASP A 110 19.06 9.11 -1.56
CA ASP A 110 19.77 8.47 -2.67
C ASP A 110 21.00 9.30 -3.11
N ILE A 111 22.13 9.10 -2.43
CA ILE A 111 23.36 9.86 -2.69
C ILE A 111 24.11 9.37 -3.92
N ASN A 112 23.68 8.26 -4.50
CA ASN A 112 24.39 7.53 -5.55
C ASN A 112 23.59 7.36 -6.86
N LYS A 113 22.29 7.69 -6.84
CA LYS A 113 21.26 7.55 -7.88
C LYS A 113 21.03 6.14 -8.37
N ASP A 114 20.98 5.16 -7.46
CA ASP A 114 20.58 3.79 -7.80
C ASP A 114 19.09 3.51 -7.57
N GLY A 115 18.33 4.48 -7.04
CA GLY A 115 16.90 4.40 -6.80
C GLY A 115 16.54 3.99 -5.37
N PHE A 116 17.53 3.70 -4.51
CA PHE A 116 17.28 3.35 -3.11
C PHE A 116 17.79 4.47 -2.20
N ASP A 117 17.06 4.75 -1.13
CA ASP A 117 17.56 5.68 -0.13
C ASP A 117 18.72 5.06 0.67
N ASP A 118 19.74 5.88 0.90
CA ASP A 118 20.92 5.50 1.68
C ASP A 118 20.82 6.04 3.11
N VAL A 119 21.52 5.40 4.06
CA VAL A 119 21.54 5.83 5.46
C VAL A 119 22.93 6.13 5.95
N ILE A 120 23.04 7.07 6.90
CA ILE A 120 24.31 7.42 7.55
C ILE A 120 24.25 7.19 9.06
N VAL A 121 25.29 6.55 9.59
CA VAL A 121 25.42 6.19 11.01
C VAL A 121 26.73 6.75 11.58
N GLY A 122 26.63 7.52 12.66
CA GLY A 122 27.77 8.15 13.34
C GLY A 122 28.31 7.34 14.53
N GLY A 123 29.64 7.23 14.62
CA GLY A 123 30.40 6.58 15.70
C GLY A 123 31.38 7.56 16.35
N ILE A 124 30.90 8.28 17.37
CA ILE A 124 31.58 9.44 17.98
C ILE A 124 32.91 9.12 18.68
N TRP A 125 33.09 7.90 19.21
CA TRP A 125 34.26 7.54 20.03
C TRP A 125 35.28 6.67 19.31
N ALA A 126 35.02 6.38 18.03
CA ALA A 126 35.94 5.64 17.19
C ALA A 126 37.32 6.31 17.12
N SER A 127 38.35 5.48 17.05
CA SER A 127 39.75 5.91 16.94
C SER A 127 40.38 5.41 15.64
N PRO A 128 39.88 5.85 14.47
CA PRO A 128 40.37 5.39 13.18
C PRO A 128 41.84 5.78 12.99
N ASN A 129 42.59 4.95 12.25
CA ASN A 129 43.97 5.24 11.84
C ASN A 129 44.94 5.59 12.99
N GLY A 130 44.61 5.16 14.23
CA GLY A 130 45.39 5.49 15.44
C GLY A 130 45.12 6.88 16.03
N ASN A 131 44.20 7.66 15.46
CA ASN A 131 43.80 8.96 15.98
C ASN A 131 42.76 8.78 17.08
N ALA A 132 43.15 9.04 18.33
CA ALA A 132 42.28 8.84 19.49
C ALA A 132 41.02 9.70 19.41
N ILE A 133 39.85 9.05 19.43
CA ILE A 133 38.52 9.69 19.46
C ILE A 133 38.37 10.73 18.33
N ALA A 134 38.91 10.43 17.16
CA ALA A 134 38.68 11.24 15.96
C ALA A 134 37.24 11.10 15.45
N GLY A 135 36.58 9.98 15.78
CA GLY A 135 35.23 9.64 15.33
C GLY A 135 35.21 9.00 13.94
N VAL A 136 34.08 8.41 13.57
CA VAL A 136 33.84 7.76 12.28
C VAL A 136 32.38 7.94 11.89
N SER A 137 32.08 7.94 10.60
CA SER A 137 30.73 7.70 10.09
C SER A 137 30.75 6.56 9.07
N TYR A 138 29.60 5.91 8.91
CA TYR A 138 29.38 4.87 7.91
C TYR A 138 28.16 5.25 7.09
N VAL A 139 28.29 5.26 5.77
CA VAL A 139 27.15 5.31 4.86
C VAL A 139 26.89 3.89 4.39
N VAL A 140 25.65 3.45 4.48
CA VAL A 140 25.20 2.14 3.99
C VAL A 140 24.23 2.40 2.86
N PHE A 141 24.46 1.73 1.73
CA PHE A 141 23.57 1.89 0.59
C PHE A 141 22.31 1.05 0.73
N GLY A 142 21.20 1.59 0.22
CA GLY A 142 19.97 0.85 0.02
C GLY A 142 20.11 -0.28 -1.01
N GLY A 143 19.06 -1.07 -1.20
CA GLY A 143 19.05 -2.12 -2.21
C GLY A 143 17.90 -3.11 -2.11
N SER A 144 17.68 -3.88 -3.17
CA SER A 144 16.52 -4.77 -3.29
C SER A 144 16.53 -6.01 -2.38
N ALA A 145 17.59 -6.25 -1.61
CA ALA A 145 17.69 -7.44 -0.75
C ALA A 145 18.72 -7.25 0.36
N PHE A 146 18.33 -7.60 1.58
CA PHE A 146 19.19 -7.54 2.74
C PHE A 146 19.28 -8.90 3.45
N THR A 147 20.39 -9.07 4.17
CA THR A 147 20.48 -10.09 5.21
C THR A 147 20.18 -9.45 6.56
N ALA A 148 19.70 -10.22 7.53
CA ALA A 148 19.45 -9.78 8.91
C ALA A 148 20.55 -8.92 9.56
N THR A 149 21.82 -9.05 9.14
CA THR A 149 22.94 -8.28 9.71
C THR A 149 23.96 -7.86 8.67
N LEU A 150 24.38 -6.59 8.72
CA LEU A 150 25.47 -6.00 7.97
C LEU A 150 26.58 -5.55 8.93
N ALA A 151 27.81 -6.01 8.74
CA ALA A 151 28.94 -5.51 9.51
C ALA A 151 29.51 -4.24 8.86
N ALA A 152 29.65 -3.14 9.60
CA ALA A 152 30.22 -1.89 9.08
C ALA A 152 31.67 -2.06 8.55
N SER A 153 32.39 -3.09 9.01
CA SER A 153 33.71 -3.45 8.51
C SER A 153 33.72 -4.09 7.11
N SER A 154 32.55 -4.49 6.60
CA SER A 154 32.37 -5.11 5.28
C SER A 154 32.06 -4.11 4.16
N LEU A 155 31.96 -2.82 4.49
CA LEU A 155 31.72 -1.76 3.52
C LEU A 155 32.91 -1.61 2.56
N ASP A 156 32.66 -1.67 1.26
CA ASP A 156 33.70 -1.75 0.23
C ASP A 156 33.60 -0.68 -0.88
N GLY A 157 32.60 0.18 -0.80
CA GLY A 157 32.26 1.19 -1.79
C GLY A 157 31.12 0.80 -2.73
N GLY A 158 30.76 -0.49 -2.80
CA GLY A 158 29.62 -1.00 -3.56
C GLY A 158 28.36 -1.19 -2.73
N ASN A 159 28.48 -1.36 -1.41
CA ASN A 159 27.38 -1.49 -0.45
C ASN A 159 27.39 -0.37 0.62
N GLY A 160 28.11 0.71 0.33
CA GLY A 160 28.38 1.80 1.27
C GLY A 160 29.88 1.98 1.54
N PHE A 161 30.21 2.90 2.43
CA PHE A 161 31.59 3.30 2.70
C PHE A 161 31.79 3.91 4.09
N ARG A 162 33.04 3.99 4.50
CA ARG A 162 33.49 4.52 5.79
C ARG A 162 34.08 5.91 5.65
N ILE A 163 33.86 6.73 6.67
CA ILE A 163 34.35 8.11 6.73
C ILE A 163 35.13 8.32 8.04
N PRO A 164 36.45 8.05 8.05
CA PRO A 164 37.26 8.21 9.26
C PRO A 164 37.51 9.67 9.60
N GLY A 165 37.47 10.01 10.88
CA GLY A 165 37.87 11.32 11.39
C GLY A 165 39.35 11.64 11.15
N ILE A 166 39.64 12.94 10.97
CA ILE A 166 40.93 13.43 10.46
C ILE A 166 41.99 13.46 11.56
N ALA A 167 41.72 14.12 12.70
CA ALA A 167 42.67 14.35 13.78
C ALA A 167 42.14 13.89 15.15
N PRO A 168 43.03 13.64 16.13
CA PRO A 168 42.62 13.23 17.47
C PRO A 168 41.69 14.24 18.14
N ASN A 169 40.61 13.75 18.75
CA ASN A 169 39.54 14.54 19.39
C ASN A 169 38.62 15.34 18.47
N ASP A 170 38.72 15.25 17.15
CA ASP A 170 37.80 15.93 16.23
C ASP A 170 36.34 15.51 16.45
N ARG A 171 36.13 14.23 16.77
CA ARG A 171 34.82 13.60 17.02
C ARG A 171 33.84 13.81 15.86
N THR A 172 34.31 13.64 14.62
CA THR A 172 33.44 13.59 13.46
C THR A 172 32.48 12.41 13.57
N GLY A 173 31.26 12.53 13.05
CA GLY A 173 30.20 11.54 13.27
C GLY A 173 29.57 11.64 14.66
N SER A 174 29.82 12.75 15.37
CA SER A 174 29.08 13.07 16.60
C SER A 174 27.63 13.48 16.36
N VAL A 175 27.37 13.97 15.15
CA VAL A 175 26.07 14.25 14.54
C VAL A 175 26.25 13.95 13.05
N VAL A 176 25.25 13.31 12.45
CA VAL A 176 25.14 13.09 11.01
C VAL A 176 23.75 13.55 10.58
N SER A 177 23.62 14.03 9.35
CA SER A 177 22.35 14.48 8.78
C SER A 177 22.37 14.32 7.27
N GLY A 178 21.23 14.04 6.65
CA GLY A 178 20.99 14.37 5.24
C GLY A 178 21.06 15.88 5.07
N ALA A 179 21.52 16.32 3.90
CA ALA A 179 21.67 17.74 3.56
C ALA A 179 20.81 18.14 2.35
N GLY A 180 20.04 17.19 1.79
CA GLY A 180 19.31 17.41 0.53
C GLY A 180 20.26 17.61 -0.65
N ASP A 181 19.78 18.17 -1.76
CA ASP A 181 20.62 18.57 -2.89
C ASP A 181 21.06 20.04 -2.76
N ILE A 182 22.03 20.29 -1.87
CA ILE A 182 22.52 21.64 -1.58
C ILE A 182 23.27 22.27 -2.76
N ASN A 183 23.70 21.46 -3.71
CA ASN A 183 24.55 21.88 -4.82
C ASN A 183 23.83 21.88 -6.19
N GLY A 184 22.66 21.25 -6.29
CA GLY A 184 21.81 21.25 -7.48
C GLY A 184 22.23 20.27 -8.57
N ASP A 185 22.99 19.23 -8.25
CA ASP A 185 23.38 18.18 -9.21
C ASP A 185 22.37 17.00 -9.23
N GLY A 186 21.32 17.13 -8.41
CA GLY A 186 20.22 16.22 -8.21
C GLY A 186 20.55 15.02 -7.35
N TYR A 187 21.78 14.85 -6.85
CA TYR A 187 22.10 13.79 -5.91
C TYR A 187 21.81 14.26 -4.50
N ALA A 188 21.38 13.36 -3.63
CA ALA A 188 21.32 13.71 -2.22
C ALA A 188 22.75 13.92 -1.67
N ASP A 189 22.89 14.94 -0.83
CA ASP A 189 24.11 15.27 -0.11
C ASP A 189 23.90 15.00 1.38
N PHE A 190 25.00 14.91 2.13
CA PHE A 190 24.93 14.68 3.57
C PHE A 190 26.00 15.44 4.35
N ALA A 191 25.76 15.61 5.65
CA ALA A 191 26.58 16.39 6.55
C ALA A 191 27.06 15.61 7.77
N ILE A 192 28.29 15.92 8.22
CA ILE A 192 28.94 15.30 9.38
C ILE A 192 29.45 16.37 10.33
N GLY A 193 29.07 16.28 11.60
CA GLY A 193 29.50 17.20 12.65
C GLY A 193 30.71 16.70 13.43
N GLY A 194 31.70 17.58 13.59
CA GLY A 194 32.90 17.41 14.40
C GLY A 194 33.10 18.58 15.36
N TYR A 195 32.45 18.55 16.52
CA TYR A 195 32.52 19.65 17.47
C TYR A 195 33.89 19.82 18.16
N GLY A 196 34.78 18.85 17.98
CA GLY A 196 36.15 18.89 18.49
C GLY A 196 37.16 19.51 17.53
N VAL A 197 36.77 19.80 16.30
CA VAL A 197 37.68 20.30 15.25
C VAL A 197 38.15 21.72 15.56
N ASP A 198 39.45 21.98 15.37
CA ASP A 198 40.10 23.28 15.61
C ASP A 198 40.08 24.19 14.38
N SER A 199 38.91 24.33 13.73
CA SER A 199 38.74 25.04 12.44
C SER A 199 39.10 26.52 12.49
N ASN A 200 38.80 27.19 13.61
CA ASN A 200 39.08 28.60 13.87
C ASN A 200 39.59 28.79 15.32
N GLY A 201 40.52 27.93 15.71
CA GLY A 201 41.07 27.81 17.06
C GLY A 201 40.40 26.71 17.90
N ASP A 202 40.93 26.49 19.10
CA ASP A 202 40.62 25.33 19.95
C ASP A 202 39.11 25.10 20.13
N TYR A 203 38.62 23.92 19.74
CA TYR A 203 37.21 23.50 19.85
C TYR A 203 36.22 24.49 19.21
N ALA A 204 36.61 25.20 18.14
CA ALA A 204 35.68 25.99 17.34
C ALA A 204 34.58 25.11 16.71
N GLY A 205 34.91 23.86 16.40
CA GLY A 205 34.06 22.87 15.74
C GLY A 205 33.97 23.09 14.23
N ALA A 206 33.58 22.04 13.50
CA ALA A 206 33.29 22.13 12.08
C ALA A 206 32.20 21.13 11.68
N SER A 207 31.50 21.47 10.61
CA SER A 207 30.66 20.53 9.86
C SER A 207 31.30 20.25 8.50
N TYR A 208 31.11 19.06 7.96
CA TYR A 208 31.57 18.67 6.64
C TYR A 208 30.36 18.28 5.81
N VAL A 209 30.18 18.90 4.65
CA VAL A 209 29.16 18.52 3.67
C VAL A 209 29.86 17.72 2.59
N VAL A 210 29.34 16.55 2.26
CA VAL A 210 29.85 15.66 1.22
C VAL A 210 28.81 15.57 0.13
N PHE A 211 29.24 15.76 -1.12
CA PHE A 211 28.33 15.70 -2.25
C PHE A 211 28.12 14.26 -2.73
N GLY A 212 26.86 13.93 -3.02
CA GLY A 212 26.48 12.72 -3.74
C GLY A 212 27.07 12.71 -5.15
N LYS A 213 27.15 11.54 -5.79
CA LYS A 213 27.67 11.41 -7.16
C LYS A 213 27.38 10.05 -7.78
N ALA A 214 27.39 10.04 -9.12
CA ALA A 214 27.42 8.79 -9.89
C ALA A 214 28.74 8.00 -9.71
N ASN A 215 28.62 6.68 -9.85
CA ASN A 215 29.70 5.67 -9.85
C ASN A 215 30.30 5.33 -8.49
N GLY A 216 29.52 5.51 -7.42
CA GLY A 216 29.84 5.02 -6.09
C GLY A 216 31.04 5.70 -5.42
N PHE A 217 31.28 5.27 -4.18
CA PHE A 217 32.36 5.77 -3.33
C PHE A 217 33.44 4.70 -3.19
N THR A 218 34.65 5.09 -2.79
CA THR A 218 35.65 4.11 -2.34
C THR A 218 35.31 3.66 -0.92
N ALA A 219 35.75 2.47 -0.51
CA ALA A 219 35.53 1.94 0.84
C ALA A 219 35.85 2.92 1.99
N ASP A 220 36.84 3.81 1.82
CA ASP A 220 37.10 4.92 2.72
C ASP A 220 37.00 6.26 1.95
N PHE A 221 36.29 7.24 2.54
CA PHE A 221 36.20 8.62 2.05
C PHE A 221 37.06 9.56 2.91
N ASP A 222 37.89 10.39 2.28
CA ASP A 222 38.80 11.31 2.97
C ASP A 222 38.22 12.72 3.11
N LEU A 223 37.77 13.08 4.33
CA LEU A 223 37.25 14.41 4.65
C LEU A 223 38.28 15.55 4.47
N ALA A 224 39.58 15.26 4.55
CA ALA A 224 40.61 16.29 4.33
C ALA A 224 40.73 16.67 2.84
N GLY A 225 40.18 15.84 1.95
CA GLY A 225 40.20 16.02 0.49
C GLY A 225 39.05 16.84 -0.06
N LEU A 226 38.20 17.43 0.79
CA LEU A 226 37.10 18.29 0.32
C LEU A 226 37.64 19.57 -0.33
N ASP A 227 37.20 19.86 -1.56
CA ASP A 227 37.74 20.94 -2.38
C ASP A 227 36.68 21.91 -2.96
N GLY A 228 35.40 21.67 -2.65
CA GLY A 228 34.27 22.42 -3.16
C GLY A 228 33.57 21.77 -4.36
N ALA A 229 34.18 20.77 -5.00
CA ALA A 229 33.57 19.97 -6.07
C ALA A 229 33.06 18.61 -5.58
N ASN A 230 33.59 18.09 -4.47
CA ASN A 230 33.17 16.84 -3.82
C ASN A 230 32.57 17.08 -2.42
N GLY A 231 32.26 18.33 -2.10
CA GLY A 231 31.83 18.78 -0.79
C GLY A 231 32.72 19.90 -0.23
N PHE A 232 32.39 20.38 0.96
CA PHE A 232 33.09 21.49 1.61
C PHE A 232 32.98 21.43 3.14
N ARG A 233 33.86 22.17 3.82
CA ARG A 233 33.87 22.27 5.28
C ARG A 233 33.26 23.60 5.76
N ILE A 234 32.41 23.53 6.77
CA ILE A 234 31.82 24.69 7.44
C ILE A 234 32.56 24.93 8.77
N ASP A 235 33.23 26.06 8.89
CA ASP A 235 34.08 26.43 10.02
C ASP A 235 33.31 27.22 11.08
N GLY A 236 33.46 26.83 12.34
CA GLY A 236 32.90 27.53 13.49
C GLY A 236 33.37 28.97 13.65
N ALA A 237 32.53 29.81 14.26
CA ALA A 237 32.77 31.25 14.32
C ALA A 237 33.96 31.65 15.22
N ALA A 238 34.20 30.93 16.31
CA ALA A 238 35.25 31.27 17.29
C ALA A 238 35.64 30.08 18.18
N PRO A 239 36.80 30.13 18.88
CA PRO A 239 37.24 29.06 19.78
C PRO A 239 36.19 28.71 20.85
N GLY A 240 36.03 27.40 21.11
CA GLY A 240 35.11 26.86 22.12
C GLY A 240 33.62 26.91 21.76
N HIS A 241 33.25 27.45 20.61
CA HIS A 241 31.85 27.54 20.18
C HIS A 241 31.24 26.18 19.78
N ARG A 242 32.07 25.21 19.41
CA ARG A 242 31.67 23.81 19.13
C ARG A 242 30.59 23.68 18.04
N ASN A 243 30.87 24.27 16.88
CA ASN A 243 30.04 24.07 15.68
C ASN A 243 29.91 22.57 15.31
N GLY A 244 28.78 22.21 14.69
CA GLY A 244 28.47 20.84 14.29
C GLY A 244 27.74 20.03 15.36
N ARG A 245 26.89 20.71 16.17
CA ARG A 245 26.14 20.07 17.25
C ARG A 245 24.86 20.87 17.59
N PRO A 246 23.69 20.60 16.99
CA PRO A 246 23.31 19.72 15.86
C PRO A 246 23.52 20.31 14.44
N ILE A 247 23.14 19.52 13.42
CA ILE A 247 23.08 19.85 11.99
C ILE A 247 21.77 19.23 11.45
N ALA A 248 21.07 19.91 10.54
CA ALA A 248 19.95 19.37 9.76
C ALA A 248 19.85 20.04 8.39
N SER A 249 19.17 19.41 7.43
CA SER A 249 18.62 20.13 6.28
C SER A 249 17.63 21.20 6.78
N ALA A 250 17.62 22.35 6.10
CA ALA A 250 16.65 23.42 6.29
C ALA A 250 15.65 23.51 5.12
N GLY A 251 15.72 22.57 4.15
CA GLY A 251 14.95 22.67 2.90
C GLY A 251 15.32 23.90 2.08
N ASP A 252 14.53 24.24 1.08
CA ASP A 252 14.69 25.47 0.29
C ASP A 252 13.99 26.66 0.98
N ILE A 253 14.54 27.11 2.11
CA ILE A 253 13.96 28.20 2.91
C ILE A 253 14.01 29.56 2.18
N ASN A 254 14.85 29.68 1.16
CA ASN A 254 15.06 30.91 0.42
C ASN A 254 14.40 30.92 -0.98
N GLY A 255 13.86 29.79 -1.44
CA GLY A 255 13.10 29.65 -2.67
C GLY A 255 13.94 29.71 -3.94
N ASP A 256 15.23 29.34 -3.88
CA ASP A 256 16.12 29.36 -5.04
C ASP A 256 16.32 27.98 -5.71
N GLY A 257 15.63 26.97 -5.20
CA GLY A 257 15.56 25.60 -5.72
C GLY A 257 16.70 24.70 -5.27
N TYR A 258 17.46 25.09 -4.24
CA TYR A 258 18.51 24.26 -3.64
C TYR A 258 18.22 24.08 -2.16
N ASP A 259 18.52 22.89 -1.64
CA ASP A 259 18.38 22.66 -0.21
C ASP A 259 19.39 23.51 0.59
N ASP A 260 18.94 24.08 1.70
CA ASP A 260 19.75 24.84 2.63
C ASP A 260 20.13 23.97 3.83
N LEU A 261 21.19 24.37 4.55
CA LEU A 261 21.68 23.62 5.71
C LEU A 261 21.72 24.48 6.97
N VAL A 262 21.14 23.98 8.06
CA VAL A 262 21.28 24.58 9.38
C VAL A 262 22.38 23.88 10.18
N VAL A 263 23.35 24.65 10.67
CA VAL A 263 24.40 24.19 11.58
C VAL A 263 24.37 24.98 12.88
N VAL A 264 24.65 24.32 13.99
CA VAL A 264 24.57 24.95 15.31
C VAL A 264 25.93 24.96 16.01
N SER A 265 26.19 26.04 16.72
CA SER A 265 27.26 26.15 17.72
C SER A 265 26.65 26.21 19.11
N SER A 266 26.45 25.05 19.75
CA SER A 266 25.72 24.92 21.02
C SER A 266 26.32 25.75 22.16
N ASN A 267 27.62 26.02 22.11
CA ASN A 267 28.36 26.72 23.16
C ASN A 267 28.60 28.20 22.83
N ALA A 268 28.16 28.67 21.66
CA ALA A 268 28.17 30.09 21.36
C ALA A 268 27.38 30.84 22.43
N SER A 269 27.93 31.98 22.86
CA SER A 269 27.38 32.74 23.98
C SER A 269 27.11 34.21 23.62
N PRO A 270 26.41 34.50 22.49
CA PRO A 270 26.20 35.87 22.01
C PRO A 270 25.51 36.77 23.03
N ASN A 271 24.58 36.22 23.84
CA ASN A 271 23.84 36.96 24.86
C ASN A 271 23.91 36.31 26.25
N GLY A 272 25.07 35.71 26.56
CA GLY A 272 25.34 35.04 27.83
C GLY A 272 25.68 33.56 27.66
N ILE A 273 26.19 32.96 28.74
CA ILE A 273 26.64 31.55 28.75
C ILE A 273 25.49 30.64 28.30
N ASN A 274 25.80 29.69 27.41
CA ASN A 274 24.85 28.70 26.87
C ASN A 274 23.60 29.33 26.24
N SER A 275 23.71 30.50 25.63
CA SER A 275 22.61 31.07 24.83
C SER A 275 22.42 30.29 23.52
N GLY A 276 23.50 29.77 22.93
CA GLY A 276 23.47 29.03 21.66
C GLY A 276 23.46 29.96 20.45
N ALA A 277 23.80 29.43 19.28
CA ALA A 277 23.63 30.13 18.00
C ALA A 277 23.46 29.12 16.85
N ALA A 278 22.47 29.35 16.00
CA ALA A 278 22.25 28.61 14.77
C ALA A 278 22.66 29.46 13.55
N TYR A 279 23.01 28.77 12.47
CA TYR A 279 23.54 29.35 11.24
C TYR A 279 22.92 28.60 10.08
N VAL A 280 22.19 29.29 9.21
CA VAL A 280 21.66 28.73 7.97
C VAL A 280 22.64 29.09 6.86
N VAL A 281 23.08 28.10 6.11
CA VAL A 281 23.95 28.23 4.94
C VAL A 281 23.12 27.93 3.71
N PHE A 282 23.09 28.85 2.75
CA PHE A 282 22.29 28.65 1.55
C PHE A 282 22.96 27.73 0.53
N GLY A 283 22.16 26.84 -0.06
CA GLY A 283 22.47 26.05 -1.23
C GLY A 283 22.72 26.91 -2.46
N LYS A 284 23.42 26.35 -3.45
CA LYS A 284 23.69 27.03 -4.74
C LYS A 284 24.37 26.13 -5.76
N SER A 285 24.01 26.33 -7.02
CA SER A 285 24.71 25.73 -8.18
C SER A 285 26.03 26.38 -8.57
N SER A 286 26.37 27.56 -8.02
CA SER A 286 27.63 28.26 -8.36
C SER A 286 28.90 27.57 -7.85
N GLY A 287 28.74 26.45 -7.14
CA GLY A 287 29.81 25.68 -6.50
C GLY A 287 30.28 26.31 -5.18
N PHE A 288 30.80 25.46 -4.30
CA PHE A 288 31.34 25.87 -3.01
C PHE A 288 32.86 26.01 -3.08
N GLY A 289 33.44 26.79 -2.18
CA GLY A 289 34.88 26.67 -1.91
C GLY A 289 35.13 25.49 -0.99
N ALA A 290 36.38 25.05 -0.86
CA ALA A 290 36.76 23.98 0.07
C ALA A 290 36.32 24.23 1.53
N SER A 291 36.19 25.51 1.94
CA SER A 291 35.58 25.86 3.22
C SER A 291 34.78 27.17 3.20
N LEU A 292 33.84 27.25 4.15
CA LEU A 292 33.01 28.41 4.45
C LEU A 292 33.02 28.65 5.96
N SER A 293 33.25 29.87 6.44
CA SER A 293 33.07 30.17 7.87
C SER A 293 31.69 30.75 8.13
N VAL A 294 31.00 30.25 9.16
CA VAL A 294 29.69 30.76 9.57
C VAL A 294 29.73 32.21 10.08
N ALA A 295 30.92 32.75 10.39
CA ALA A 295 31.10 34.16 10.72
C ALA A 295 30.96 35.09 9.51
N ASN A 296 31.06 34.55 8.28
CA ASN A 296 31.01 35.31 7.03
C ASN A 296 29.61 35.29 6.38
N LEU A 297 28.59 34.81 7.09
CA LEU A 297 27.21 34.84 6.62
C LEU A 297 26.69 36.28 6.57
N ASP A 298 26.22 36.71 5.41
CA ASP A 298 25.89 38.11 5.11
C ASP A 298 24.45 38.35 4.64
N GLY A 299 23.62 37.30 4.62
CA GLY A 299 22.24 37.33 4.15
C GLY A 299 22.08 36.90 2.68
N SER A 300 23.16 36.88 1.90
CA SER A 300 23.17 36.38 0.52
C SER A 300 23.67 34.95 0.39
N ASN A 301 24.43 34.47 1.38
CA ASN A 301 24.98 33.12 1.47
C ASN A 301 24.50 32.37 2.72
N GLY A 302 23.45 32.87 3.35
CA GLY A 302 22.92 32.39 4.62
C GLY A 302 22.85 33.47 5.70
N PHE A 303 22.35 33.10 6.87
CA PHE A 303 22.10 34.02 7.99
C PHE A 303 22.34 33.39 9.37
N ARG A 304 22.39 34.24 10.39
CA ARG A 304 22.74 33.90 11.77
C ARG A 304 21.57 34.11 12.71
N LEU A 305 21.41 33.19 13.66
CA LEU A 305 20.38 33.25 14.70
C LEU A 305 21.03 33.15 16.08
N PRO A 306 21.27 34.28 16.75
CA PRO A 306 21.89 34.27 18.08
C PRO A 306 20.84 33.95 19.15
N GLY A 307 21.18 33.07 20.11
CA GLY A 307 20.37 32.90 21.31
C GLY A 307 20.22 34.22 22.06
N ARG A 308 19.04 34.52 22.56
CA ARG A 308 18.65 35.84 23.09
C ARG A 308 18.93 36.01 24.56
N VAL A 309 18.90 34.92 25.34
CA VAL A 309 19.12 34.96 26.79
C VAL A 309 20.06 33.86 27.27
N GLN A 310 20.67 34.08 28.45
CA GLN A 310 21.52 33.10 29.09
C GLN A 310 20.78 31.77 29.33
N ASN A 311 21.43 30.65 29.06
CA ASN A 311 20.90 29.29 29.19
C ASN A 311 19.68 28.97 28.34
N GLU A 312 19.37 29.76 27.31
CA GLU A 312 18.30 29.46 26.36
C GLU A 312 18.54 28.13 25.61
N GLY A 313 19.80 27.85 25.28
CA GLY A 313 20.18 26.65 24.53
C GLY A 313 19.59 26.64 23.12
N LEU A 314 19.54 27.81 22.44
CA LEU A 314 19.04 27.89 21.07
C LEU A 314 19.79 26.94 20.15
N GLY A 315 19.04 26.16 19.39
CA GLY A 315 19.56 25.15 18.48
C GLY A 315 19.90 23.85 19.19
N THR A 316 19.33 23.52 20.34
CA THR A 316 19.54 22.18 20.94
C THR A 316 19.07 21.06 19.99
N ALA A 317 18.01 21.34 19.23
CA ALA A 317 17.54 20.57 18.08
C ALA A 317 17.18 21.53 16.95
N VAL A 318 17.30 21.05 15.71
CA VAL A 318 16.96 21.78 14.49
C VAL A 318 16.43 20.77 13.47
N SER A 319 15.51 21.22 12.62
CA SER A 319 14.96 20.46 11.50
C SER A 319 14.38 21.44 10.49
N SER A 320 14.30 21.05 9.21
CA SER A 320 13.27 21.63 8.34
C SER A 320 11.91 21.45 9.02
N ALA A 321 11.06 22.45 8.87
CA ALA A 321 9.67 22.39 9.29
C ALA A 321 8.73 22.08 8.12
N GLY A 322 9.27 21.91 6.90
CA GLY A 322 8.47 21.86 5.67
C GLY A 322 7.70 23.16 5.46
N ASP A 323 6.70 23.15 4.59
CA ASP A 323 5.84 24.30 4.37
C ASP A 323 4.65 24.28 5.34
N VAL A 324 4.83 24.88 6.53
CA VAL A 324 3.82 24.88 7.61
C VAL A 324 2.66 25.82 7.28
N ASN A 325 2.88 26.77 6.37
CA ASN A 325 1.95 27.85 6.08
C ASN A 325 1.35 27.80 4.65
N GLY A 326 1.78 26.88 3.81
CA GLY A 326 1.31 26.67 2.44
C GLY A 326 1.70 27.77 1.46
N ASP A 327 2.82 28.48 1.68
CA ASP A 327 3.29 29.53 0.78
C ASP A 327 4.32 29.05 -0.26
N GLY A 328 4.66 27.75 -0.21
CA GLY A 328 5.54 27.05 -1.14
C GLY A 328 7.02 27.15 -0.80
N TYR A 329 7.39 27.66 0.38
CA TYR A 329 8.78 27.66 0.86
C TYR A 329 8.92 26.77 2.09
N ASP A 330 10.06 26.10 2.21
CA ASP A 330 10.36 25.37 3.43
C ASP A 330 10.57 26.34 4.60
N ASP A 331 10.05 25.98 5.75
CA ASP A 331 10.21 26.69 7.00
C ASP A 331 11.30 26.03 7.86
N LEU A 332 11.79 26.74 8.87
CA LEU A 332 12.81 26.21 9.78
C LEU A 332 12.31 26.20 11.22
N ILE A 333 12.50 25.08 11.92
CA ILE A 333 12.24 24.96 13.35
C ILE A 333 13.54 24.78 14.16
N ILE A 334 13.66 25.56 15.24
CA ILE A 334 14.83 25.59 16.11
C ILE A 334 14.42 25.48 17.58
N GLY A 335 14.83 24.37 18.21
CA GLY A 335 14.58 24.08 19.62
C GLY A 335 15.38 24.97 20.58
N ALA A 336 14.73 25.42 21.64
CA ALA A 336 15.29 26.28 22.69
C ALA A 336 14.78 25.84 24.08
N PRO A 337 15.28 24.72 24.64
CA PRO A 337 14.73 24.11 25.86
C PRO A 337 14.88 24.96 27.13
N GLY A 338 15.69 26.03 27.12
CA GLY A 338 15.78 27.01 28.21
C GLY A 338 14.83 28.19 28.10
N LEU A 339 14.06 28.29 27.01
CA LEU A 339 13.16 29.41 26.71
C LEU A 339 12.04 29.56 27.76
N SER A 340 11.43 30.76 27.81
CA SER A 340 10.25 31.08 28.63
C SER A 340 10.38 30.73 30.11
N ASN A 341 11.49 31.18 30.71
CA ASN A 341 11.85 30.94 32.11
C ASN A 341 12.00 29.45 32.44
N GLY A 342 12.61 28.69 31.52
CA GLY A 342 12.89 27.26 31.71
C GLY A 342 11.72 26.35 31.36
N ARG A 343 10.62 26.84 30.78
CA ARG A 343 9.56 25.99 30.20
C ARG A 343 10.05 25.24 28.96
N GLY A 344 11.02 25.80 28.26
CA GLY A 344 11.43 25.35 26.94
C GLY A 344 10.47 25.84 25.86
N GLY A 345 10.76 25.47 24.62
CA GLY A 345 10.05 25.96 23.45
C GLY A 345 10.90 25.85 22.19
N ALA A 346 10.42 26.49 21.12
CA ALA A 346 11.10 26.54 19.84
C ALA A 346 10.79 27.87 19.12
N TYR A 347 11.55 28.15 18.08
CA TYR A 347 11.25 29.20 17.11
C TYR A 347 10.97 28.55 15.76
N VAL A 348 9.93 29.03 15.10
CA VAL A 348 9.59 28.68 13.72
C VAL A 348 9.82 29.92 12.88
N ILE A 349 10.52 29.77 11.77
CA ILE A 349 10.92 30.87 10.90
C ILE A 349 10.44 30.53 9.52
N PHE A 350 9.60 31.41 8.97
CA PHE A 350 9.04 31.15 7.67
C PHE A 350 10.01 31.43 6.53
N GLY A 351 10.01 30.52 5.56
CA GLY A 351 10.70 30.66 4.30
C GLY A 351 10.16 31.82 3.49
N LYS A 352 11.00 32.31 2.55
CA LYS A 352 10.61 33.39 1.64
C LYS A 352 11.65 33.60 0.54
N ALA A 353 11.16 33.94 -0.64
CA ALA A 353 11.99 34.39 -1.77
C ALA A 353 12.82 35.67 -1.52
N THR A 354 12.43 36.53 -0.57
CA THR A 354 13.19 37.77 -0.28
C THR A 354 14.24 37.53 0.80
N GLY A 355 15.51 37.61 0.41
CA GLY A 355 16.67 37.26 1.23
C GLY A 355 16.63 37.70 2.70
N PHE A 356 17.23 36.87 3.53
CA PHE A 356 17.37 37.09 4.97
C PHE A 356 18.44 38.14 5.26
N THR A 357 18.29 38.87 6.37
CA THR A 357 19.39 39.70 6.87
C THR A 357 20.46 38.80 7.48
N ALA A 358 21.72 39.23 7.44
CA ALA A 358 22.84 38.48 7.99
C ALA A 358 22.66 37.99 9.44
N ASP A 359 21.95 38.79 10.26
CA ASP A 359 21.51 38.44 11.60
C ASP A 359 19.98 38.50 11.64
N PHE A 360 19.34 37.40 12.04
CA PHE A 360 17.89 37.31 12.22
C PHE A 360 17.52 37.67 13.66
N ASP A 361 16.62 38.63 13.83
CA ASP A 361 16.11 39.03 15.15
C ASP A 361 14.78 38.34 15.45
N GLN A 362 14.81 37.32 16.31
CA GLN A 362 13.62 36.54 16.69
C GLN A 362 12.58 37.37 17.48
N SER A 363 12.88 38.62 17.85
CA SER A 363 11.91 39.55 18.45
C SER A 363 10.90 40.10 17.44
N THR A 364 11.21 39.96 16.16
CA THR A 364 10.39 40.45 15.05
C THR A 364 9.34 39.44 14.57
N LEU A 365 9.32 38.24 15.16
CA LEU A 365 8.33 37.22 14.86
C LEU A 365 6.93 37.71 15.24
N ASP A 366 6.03 37.76 14.26
CA ASP A 366 4.68 38.30 14.41
C ASP A 366 3.57 37.34 13.98
N GLY A 367 3.94 36.16 13.48
CA GLY A 367 3.03 35.15 12.95
C GLY A 367 2.90 35.13 11.43
N ALA A 368 3.38 36.18 10.74
CA ALA A 368 3.46 36.24 9.27
C ALA A 368 4.88 35.95 8.74
N ASN A 369 5.90 36.06 9.58
CA ASN A 369 7.31 35.74 9.26
C ASN A 369 7.86 34.61 10.15
N GLY A 370 6.97 33.81 10.73
CA GLY A 370 7.25 32.82 11.75
C GLY A 370 6.72 33.21 13.13
N PHE A 371 6.92 32.33 14.11
CA PHE A 371 6.37 32.47 15.45
C PHE A 371 7.20 31.71 16.50
N ARG A 372 6.90 31.97 17.77
CA ARG A 372 7.55 31.31 18.91
C ARG A 372 6.61 30.29 19.56
N ILE A 373 7.16 29.14 19.92
CA ILE A 373 6.46 28.10 20.67
C ILE A 373 6.92 28.15 22.14
N ASP A 374 5.98 28.22 23.07
CA ASP A 374 6.21 28.19 24.52
C ASP A 374 5.80 26.82 25.10
N GLY A 375 6.70 26.20 25.87
CA GLY A 375 6.46 24.92 26.54
C GLY A 375 5.28 24.93 27.51
N ALA A 376 4.59 23.79 27.63
CA ALA A 376 3.35 23.66 28.40
C ALA A 376 3.55 23.87 29.92
N GLY A 377 4.70 23.46 30.46
CA GLY A 377 5.04 23.56 31.89
C GLY A 377 6.51 23.87 32.14
N ALA A 378 6.82 24.30 33.36
CA ALA A 378 8.19 24.69 33.73
C ALA A 378 9.09 23.45 33.85
N TYR A 379 10.32 23.57 33.33
CA TYR A 379 11.40 22.58 33.39
C TYR A 379 11.13 21.26 32.64
N GLN A 380 10.17 21.27 31.71
CA GLN A 380 9.81 20.10 30.89
C GLN A 380 10.73 19.90 29.68
N ALA A 381 11.57 20.90 29.37
CA ALA A 381 12.54 20.87 28.28
C ALA A 381 11.91 20.66 26.88
N ALA A 382 10.76 21.29 26.64
CA ALA A 382 10.16 21.34 25.31
C ALA A 382 11.15 21.93 24.28
N GLY A 383 11.17 21.36 23.06
CA GLY A 383 12.12 21.74 22.01
C GLY A 383 13.51 21.13 22.21
N THR A 384 13.63 20.03 22.96
CA THR A 384 14.86 19.22 22.97
C THR A 384 14.96 18.34 21.71
N ALA A 385 13.82 18.02 21.10
CA ALA A 385 13.70 17.45 19.77
C ALA A 385 12.62 18.21 19.00
N VAL A 386 12.81 18.33 17.70
CA VAL A 386 11.86 18.94 16.76
C VAL A 386 11.90 18.14 15.45
N SER A 387 10.75 17.98 14.82
CA SER A 387 10.56 17.39 13.48
C SER A 387 9.33 18.05 12.84
N SER A 388 9.04 17.69 11.60
CA SER A 388 7.79 18.01 10.92
C SER A 388 7.31 16.84 10.08
N GLY A 389 6.06 16.91 9.63
CA GLY A 389 5.39 15.99 8.71
C GLY A 389 3.90 16.34 8.63
N ASP A 390 3.20 16.00 7.55
CA ASP A 390 1.75 16.19 7.46
C ASP A 390 1.04 14.99 8.11
N VAL A 391 0.73 15.09 9.42
CA VAL A 391 0.23 13.94 10.19
C VAL A 391 -1.30 13.85 10.20
N ASN A 392 -1.97 14.83 9.59
CA ASN A 392 -3.43 14.88 9.48
C ASN A 392 -3.93 14.84 8.01
N GLY A 393 -3.01 14.81 7.05
CA GLY A 393 -3.24 14.75 5.61
C GLY A 393 -3.97 15.97 5.05
N ASP A 394 -3.80 17.16 5.65
CA ASP A 394 -4.42 18.40 5.21
C ASP A 394 -3.60 19.20 4.18
N GLY A 395 -2.40 18.69 3.85
CA GLY A 395 -1.47 19.24 2.87
C GLY A 395 -0.53 20.31 3.42
N TYR A 396 -0.55 20.59 4.73
CA TYR A 396 0.41 21.47 5.38
C TYR A 396 1.34 20.66 6.28
N SER A 397 2.63 21.02 6.32
CA SER A 397 3.53 20.36 7.26
C SER A 397 3.16 20.72 8.70
N ASP A 398 2.97 19.71 9.54
CA ASP A 398 2.75 19.87 10.97
C ASP A 398 4.07 19.90 11.73
N LEU A 399 4.08 20.53 12.90
CA LEU A 399 5.27 20.65 13.74
C LEU A 399 5.21 19.67 14.90
N ILE A 400 6.28 18.91 15.11
CA ILE A 400 6.38 17.89 16.16
C ILE A 400 7.45 18.29 17.16
N ILE A 401 7.06 18.47 18.43
CA ILE A 401 7.91 19.02 19.50
C ILE A 401 8.07 18.03 20.64
N GLY A 402 9.31 17.65 20.92
CA GLY A 402 9.65 16.70 21.98
C GLY A 402 9.93 17.38 23.32
N SER A 403 9.43 16.76 24.40
CA SER A 403 9.58 17.24 25.77
C SER A 403 9.81 16.08 26.75
N TYR A 404 11.02 15.53 26.78
CA TYR A 404 11.35 14.32 27.53
C TYR A 404 11.33 14.42 29.07
N ARG A 405 11.12 15.61 29.66
CA ARG A 405 11.04 15.81 31.12
C ARG A 405 9.63 16.09 31.63
N THR A 406 8.60 15.76 30.86
CA THR A 406 7.23 15.76 31.40
C THR A 406 7.06 14.60 32.38
N ASP A 407 6.20 14.83 33.38
CA ASP A 407 5.95 13.89 34.46
C ASP A 407 4.51 13.34 34.43
N VAL A 408 3.95 13.15 33.22
CA VAL A 408 2.53 12.79 33.01
C VAL A 408 2.15 11.43 33.63
N HIS A 409 3.04 10.44 33.55
CA HIS A 409 2.86 9.10 34.15
C HIS A 409 4.01 8.71 35.09
N GLY A 410 4.65 9.70 35.71
CA GLY A 410 5.83 9.52 36.56
C GLY A 410 7.02 10.36 36.09
N SER A 411 8.09 10.43 36.88
CA SER A 411 9.19 11.34 36.56
C SER A 411 9.87 10.96 35.24
N LEU A 412 10.11 11.94 34.36
CA LEU A 412 10.78 11.71 33.07
C LEU A 412 10.04 10.71 32.17
N THR A 413 8.70 10.82 32.11
CA THR A 413 7.89 10.02 31.17
C THR A 413 8.12 10.50 29.74
N GLY A 414 8.12 11.81 29.54
CA GLY A 414 8.19 12.43 28.23
C GLY A 414 6.82 12.60 27.58
N SER A 415 6.70 13.64 26.75
CA SER A 415 5.52 13.93 25.93
C SER A 415 5.98 14.52 24.59
N THR A 416 5.23 14.21 23.54
CA THR A 416 5.33 14.85 22.22
C THR A 416 4.14 15.77 22.02
N TYR A 417 4.33 16.87 21.30
CA TYR A 417 3.27 17.80 20.94
C TYR A 417 3.27 18.00 19.43
N VAL A 418 2.10 17.87 18.82
CA VAL A 418 1.88 18.12 17.40
C VAL A 418 1.12 19.42 17.26
N ILE A 419 1.55 20.31 16.37
CA ILE A 419 0.88 21.56 16.06
C ILE A 419 0.52 21.51 14.58
N TYR A 420 -0.76 21.65 14.25
CA TYR A 420 -1.19 21.58 12.86
C TYR A 420 -0.76 22.81 12.05
N GLY A 421 -0.24 22.55 10.85
CA GLY A 421 0.04 23.53 9.80
C GLY A 421 -1.25 24.22 9.33
N LYS A 422 -1.14 25.41 8.71
CA LYS A 422 -2.28 26.13 8.11
C LYS A 422 -1.88 27.38 7.34
N ALA A 423 -2.66 27.68 6.30
CA ALA A 423 -2.56 28.93 5.53
C ALA A 423 -2.91 30.23 6.28
N SER A 424 -3.67 30.17 7.37
CA SER A 424 -4.15 31.39 8.06
C SER A 424 -3.07 32.15 8.83
N GLY A 425 -1.82 31.66 8.83
CA GLY A 425 -0.73 32.17 9.64
C GLY A 425 -0.93 31.87 11.12
N PHE A 426 0.07 32.21 11.93
CA PHE A 426 0.07 31.90 13.36
C PHE A 426 -0.03 33.18 14.19
N ALA A 427 -0.28 33.05 15.48
CA ALA A 427 0.01 34.14 16.40
C ALA A 427 1.52 34.20 16.62
N ALA A 428 2.07 35.38 16.91
CA ALA A 428 3.49 35.57 17.27
C ALA A 428 4.00 34.62 18.37
N THR A 429 3.11 34.11 19.23
CA THR A 429 3.42 33.05 20.19
C THR A 429 2.28 32.05 20.28
N LEU A 430 2.64 30.77 20.26
CA LEU A 430 1.76 29.62 20.52
C LEU A 430 2.22 28.92 21.82
N ALA A 431 1.29 28.53 22.68
CA ALA A 431 1.60 27.80 23.91
C ALA A 431 1.19 26.33 23.73
N LEU A 432 2.09 25.37 23.99
CA LEU A 432 1.78 23.94 23.85
C LEU A 432 0.62 23.47 24.76
N SER A 433 0.33 24.22 25.82
CA SER A 433 -0.83 23.95 26.69
C SER A 433 -2.18 24.34 26.09
N SER A 434 -2.21 25.02 24.92
CA SER A 434 -3.44 25.40 24.23
C SER A 434 -3.87 24.41 23.14
N LEU A 435 -3.16 23.29 23.00
CA LEU A 435 -3.53 22.23 22.07
C LEU A 435 -4.81 21.53 22.54
N ASP A 436 -5.77 21.37 21.64
CA ASP A 436 -7.13 20.93 21.97
C ASP A 436 -7.71 19.87 21.01
N GLY A 437 -6.90 19.34 20.11
CA GLY A 437 -7.29 18.38 19.06
C GLY A 437 -7.61 19.07 17.73
N VAL A 438 -8.00 20.35 17.73
CA VAL A 438 -8.33 21.09 16.49
C VAL A 438 -7.11 21.82 15.93
N ASN A 439 -6.24 22.33 16.79
CA ASN A 439 -5.02 23.03 16.40
C ASN A 439 -3.75 22.19 16.63
N GLY A 440 -3.92 20.88 16.81
CA GLY A 440 -2.90 19.92 17.21
C GLY A 440 -3.23 19.24 18.54
N PHE A 441 -2.37 18.32 18.95
CA PHE A 441 -2.61 17.42 20.08
C PHE A 441 -1.32 17.08 20.85
N ARG A 442 -1.48 16.42 22.01
CA ARG A 442 -0.36 15.93 22.81
C ARG A 442 -0.33 14.40 22.80
N ILE A 443 0.86 13.82 22.73
CA ILE A 443 1.11 12.39 22.91
C ILE A 443 1.86 12.19 24.23
N ASP A 444 1.35 11.34 25.11
CA ASP A 444 1.94 11.05 26.41
C ASP A 444 2.69 9.71 26.42
N GLY A 445 3.92 9.73 26.97
CA GLY A 445 4.76 8.55 27.10
C GLY A 445 4.19 7.49 28.06
N VAL A 446 4.75 6.29 28.07
CA VAL A 446 4.13 5.15 28.77
C VAL A 446 4.40 5.16 30.28
N ALA A 447 5.66 5.26 30.70
CA ALA A 447 6.04 5.16 32.10
C ALA A 447 7.17 6.14 32.49
N GLY A 448 7.24 6.47 33.78
CA GLY A 448 8.32 7.29 34.32
C GLY A 448 9.68 6.62 34.16
N GLY A 449 10.64 7.32 33.55
CA GLY A 449 11.98 6.83 33.28
C GLY A 449 12.21 6.40 31.83
N ASP A 450 11.15 6.33 31.02
CA ASP A 450 11.23 5.96 29.60
C ASP A 450 11.94 7.01 28.75
N LEU A 451 11.96 8.27 29.22
CA LEU A 451 12.62 9.40 28.57
C LEU A 451 12.11 9.67 27.15
N SER A 452 10.83 9.40 26.90
CA SER A 452 10.28 9.47 25.56
C SER A 452 10.39 10.86 24.93
N SER A 453 10.37 10.93 23.60
CA SER A 453 10.37 12.21 22.86
C SER A 453 11.67 13.02 23.01
N ARG A 454 12.81 12.35 23.20
CA ARG A 454 14.15 13.00 23.17
C ARG A 454 14.72 13.07 21.75
N TRP A 455 14.27 12.18 20.87
CA TRP A 455 14.43 12.24 19.42
C TRP A 455 13.08 11.95 18.78
N LEU A 456 12.88 12.54 17.61
CA LEU A 456 11.64 12.51 16.86
C LEU A 456 11.98 12.47 15.37
N SER A 457 11.10 11.86 14.61
CA SER A 457 11.05 11.93 13.15
C SER A 457 9.61 11.76 12.70
N ALA A 458 9.33 12.08 11.45
CA ALA A 458 8.10 11.68 10.79
C ALA A 458 8.40 11.01 9.44
N GLY A 459 7.38 10.34 8.90
CA GLY A 459 7.38 9.73 7.58
C GLY A 459 6.28 8.68 7.48
N ASP A 460 5.71 8.51 6.30
CA ASP A 460 4.63 7.56 5.99
C ASP A 460 5.14 6.10 5.93
N MET A 461 5.10 5.39 7.06
CA MET A 461 5.58 4.00 7.15
C MET A 461 4.54 2.97 6.71
N ASN A 462 3.25 3.35 6.71
CA ASN A 462 2.15 2.48 6.33
C ASN A 462 1.63 2.75 4.90
N GLY A 463 2.15 3.76 4.21
CA GLY A 463 1.80 4.12 2.85
C GLY A 463 0.38 4.67 2.70
N ASP A 464 -0.20 5.22 3.76
CA ASP A 464 -1.57 5.78 3.73
C ASP A 464 -1.63 7.24 3.24
N GLY A 465 -0.49 7.79 2.84
CA GLY A 465 -0.33 9.15 2.33
C GLY A 465 -0.23 10.20 3.43
N VAL A 466 -0.15 9.81 4.71
CA VAL A 466 -0.03 10.69 5.87
C VAL A 466 1.24 10.34 6.65
N ASP A 467 1.94 11.34 7.15
CA ASP A 467 3.17 11.10 7.89
C ASP A 467 2.89 10.50 9.27
N ASP A 468 3.59 9.41 9.59
CA ASP A 468 3.57 8.80 10.92
C ASP A 468 4.59 9.45 11.85
N ILE A 469 4.34 9.40 13.15
CA ILE A 469 5.22 10.00 14.15
C ILE A 469 6.07 8.94 14.82
N MET A 470 7.40 9.07 14.66
CA MET A 470 8.39 8.19 15.27
C MET A 470 8.95 8.83 16.55
N ILE A 471 8.74 8.17 17.69
CA ILE A 471 9.05 8.71 19.02
C ILE A 471 10.06 7.84 19.73
N SER A 472 11.16 8.47 20.16
CA SER A 472 12.20 7.77 20.93
C SER A 472 11.71 7.35 22.32
N GLY A 473 12.31 6.30 22.89
CA GLY A 473 12.05 5.83 24.25
C GLY A 473 13.20 5.01 24.82
N GLU A 474 14.41 5.58 24.87
CA GLU A 474 15.64 4.85 25.19
C GLU A 474 15.73 4.37 26.64
N GLY A 475 14.89 4.91 27.52
CA GLY A 475 14.79 4.51 28.91
C GLY A 475 13.78 3.39 29.17
N ALA A 476 12.99 3.00 28.16
CA ALA A 476 11.97 1.98 28.31
C ALA A 476 12.60 0.60 28.56
N ASP A 477 11.84 -0.25 29.27
CA ASP A 477 12.33 -1.55 29.77
C ASP A 477 11.54 -2.76 29.23
N PRO A 478 11.28 -2.92 27.92
CA PRO A 478 10.50 -4.05 27.41
C PRO A 478 11.15 -5.42 27.63
N VAL A 479 12.49 -5.49 27.55
CA VAL A 479 13.26 -6.76 27.64
C VAL A 479 14.33 -6.70 28.75
N GLY A 480 14.29 -5.66 29.58
CA GLY A 480 15.25 -5.41 30.67
C GLY A 480 15.59 -3.93 30.79
N SER A 481 16.33 -3.57 31.84
CA SER A 481 16.66 -2.17 32.13
C SER A 481 17.38 -1.50 30.97
N PHE A 482 16.90 -0.34 30.55
CA PHE A 482 17.43 0.47 29.45
C PHE A 482 17.58 -0.31 28.13
N SER A 483 16.67 -1.24 27.85
CA SER A 483 16.65 -1.94 26.55
C SER A 483 16.12 -1.05 25.43
N GLY A 484 15.24 -0.11 25.78
CA GLY A 484 14.67 0.91 24.89
C GLY A 484 13.47 0.40 24.08
N SER A 485 12.60 1.34 23.73
CA SER A 485 11.49 1.13 22.79
C SER A 485 11.34 2.35 21.88
N THR A 486 11.08 2.13 20.61
CA THR A 486 10.58 3.16 19.69
C THR A 486 9.07 3.02 19.59
N TYR A 487 8.36 4.13 19.48
CA TYR A 487 6.91 4.15 19.27
C TYR A 487 6.60 4.82 17.94
N VAL A 488 5.79 4.17 17.12
CA VAL A 488 5.26 4.74 15.88
C VAL A 488 3.78 4.99 16.12
N VAL A 489 3.33 6.22 15.90
CA VAL A 489 1.91 6.62 15.98
C VAL A 489 1.48 6.94 14.55
N PHE A 490 0.49 6.23 14.05
CA PHE A 490 0.04 6.45 12.67
C PHE A 490 -0.67 7.79 12.53
N GLY A 491 -0.38 8.49 11.43
CA GLY A 491 -1.14 9.66 10.99
C GLY A 491 -2.61 9.31 10.77
N VAL A 492 -3.48 10.31 10.70
CA VAL A 492 -4.90 10.07 10.36
C VAL A 492 -5.39 11.08 9.36
N GLN A 493 -5.98 10.62 8.26
CA GLN A 493 -6.67 11.51 7.34
C GLN A 493 -8.15 11.64 7.72
N ALA A 494 -8.67 12.87 7.73
CA ALA A 494 -10.09 13.10 7.97
C ALA A 494 -10.91 12.85 6.69
N ALA A 495 -11.92 11.99 6.82
CA ALA A 495 -12.97 11.80 5.83
C ALA A 495 -13.56 13.13 5.34
N ILE A 496 -13.79 13.24 4.04
CA ILE A 496 -14.33 14.40 3.36
C ILE A 496 -15.71 14.14 2.79
N VAL A 497 -16.44 15.23 2.60
CA VAL A 497 -17.66 15.25 1.80
C VAL A 497 -17.43 16.24 0.66
N ARG A 498 -17.39 15.73 -0.58
CA ARG A 498 -17.18 16.54 -1.79
C ARG A 498 -18.32 16.30 -2.77
N SER A 499 -18.72 17.35 -3.47
CA SER A 499 -19.74 17.29 -4.50
C SER A 499 -19.34 18.18 -5.67
N GLY A 500 -19.48 17.64 -6.87
CA GLY A 500 -19.29 18.30 -8.16
C GLY A 500 -20.39 19.30 -8.49
N ASP A 501 -20.41 19.75 -9.73
CA ASP A 501 -21.46 20.63 -10.25
C ASP A 501 -22.32 19.97 -11.36
N LEU A 502 -22.51 20.63 -12.51
CA LEU A 502 -23.25 20.07 -13.65
C LEU A 502 -22.33 19.85 -14.86
N ALA A 503 -21.03 19.96 -14.64
CA ALA A 503 -19.99 19.74 -15.62
C ALA A 503 -19.16 18.52 -15.21
N ASN A 504 -18.38 18.01 -16.16
CA ASN A 504 -17.49 16.90 -15.91
C ASN A 504 -16.45 17.25 -14.83
N ASP A 505 -16.52 16.56 -13.70
CA ASP A 505 -15.64 16.70 -12.56
C ASP A 505 -14.68 15.52 -12.45
N ASN A 506 -13.54 15.78 -11.81
CA ASN A 506 -12.61 14.74 -11.38
C ASN A 506 -12.40 14.95 -9.88
N ILE A 507 -12.98 14.05 -9.08
CA ILE A 507 -13.06 14.17 -7.64
C ILE A 507 -12.33 12.97 -7.03
N SER A 508 -11.29 13.25 -6.27
CA SER A 508 -10.62 12.24 -5.47
C SER A 508 -10.92 12.42 -3.99
N GLY A 509 -11.16 11.30 -3.34
CA GLY A 509 -11.14 11.08 -1.92
C GLY A 509 -9.72 11.02 -1.36
N ARG A 510 -9.59 10.28 -0.27
CA ARG A 510 -8.50 10.25 0.71
C ARG A 510 -8.42 8.83 1.26
N SER A 511 -7.47 8.56 2.16
CA SER A 511 -7.33 7.23 2.77
C SER A 511 -8.36 6.94 3.88
N ALA A 512 -9.44 7.71 3.97
CA ALA A 512 -10.48 7.55 4.97
C ALA A 512 -11.84 7.48 4.28
N GLY A 513 -12.79 6.77 4.89
CA GLY A 513 -14.14 6.61 4.33
C GLY A 513 -14.87 7.93 4.05
N ASP A 514 -14.87 8.32 2.79
CA ASP A 514 -15.29 9.58 2.22
C ASP A 514 -16.72 9.51 1.66
N THR A 515 -17.24 10.68 1.30
CA THR A 515 -18.50 10.78 0.54
C THR A 515 -18.30 11.72 -0.64
N LEU A 516 -18.32 11.17 -1.84
CA LEU A 516 -18.07 11.87 -3.09
C LEU A 516 -19.33 11.83 -3.97
N SER A 517 -19.65 12.93 -4.64
CA SER A 517 -20.77 12.98 -5.57
C SER A 517 -20.41 13.76 -6.83
N GLY A 518 -20.61 13.20 -8.02
CA GLY A 518 -20.43 13.88 -9.32
C GLY A 518 -21.57 14.85 -9.63
N ALA A 519 -22.78 14.49 -9.19
CA ALA A 519 -24.04 15.21 -9.37
C ALA A 519 -24.56 15.18 -10.81
N GLY A 520 -23.92 15.85 -11.76
CA GLY A 520 -24.28 15.66 -13.16
C GLY A 520 -23.17 16.08 -14.08
N GLY A 521 -23.02 15.38 -15.20
CA GLY A 521 -21.79 15.49 -15.98
C GLY A 521 -21.34 14.08 -16.32
N ASN A 522 -20.21 13.96 -17.02
CA ASN A 522 -19.56 12.66 -17.11
C ASN A 522 -18.32 12.74 -16.24
N ASP A 523 -18.44 12.23 -15.03
CA ASP A 523 -17.55 12.47 -13.91
C ASP A 523 -16.60 11.30 -13.69
N VAL A 524 -15.52 11.57 -12.97
CA VAL A 524 -14.59 10.53 -12.50
C VAL A 524 -14.38 10.70 -11.00
N LEU A 525 -14.79 9.70 -10.24
CA LEU A 525 -14.68 9.67 -8.78
C LEU A 525 -13.70 8.58 -8.35
N TYR A 526 -12.80 8.90 -7.43
CA TYR A 526 -11.85 7.95 -6.82
C TYR A 526 -12.02 7.99 -5.31
N GLY A 527 -12.39 6.89 -4.66
CA GLY A 527 -12.48 6.76 -3.20
C GLY A 527 -11.09 6.75 -2.55
N MET A 528 -10.21 5.91 -3.10
CA MET A 528 -8.82 5.67 -2.71
C MET A 528 -8.70 4.57 -1.66
N ALA A 529 -8.75 4.88 -0.37
CA ALA A 529 -8.74 3.85 0.66
C ALA A 529 -9.73 4.21 1.78
N GLY A 530 -10.17 3.21 2.54
CA GLY A 530 -11.25 3.31 3.51
C GLY A 530 -12.62 3.09 2.88
N ASP A 531 -13.61 2.81 3.74
CA ASP A 531 -14.98 2.50 3.30
C ASP A 531 -15.71 3.76 2.78
N ASP A 532 -15.75 3.92 1.46
CA ASP A 532 -16.19 5.12 0.75
C ASP A 532 -17.64 5.05 0.26
N LEU A 533 -18.26 6.22 0.06
CA LEU A 533 -19.54 6.37 -0.65
C LEU A 533 -19.36 7.25 -1.89
N LEU A 534 -19.50 6.67 -3.07
CA LEU A 534 -19.39 7.36 -4.35
C LEU A 534 -20.75 7.38 -5.08
N ASP A 535 -21.20 8.58 -5.50
CA ASP A 535 -22.45 8.78 -6.25
C ASP A 535 -22.16 9.54 -7.56
N GLY A 536 -22.21 8.85 -8.70
CA GLY A 536 -21.97 9.42 -10.04
C GLY A 536 -22.99 10.50 -10.36
N GLY A 537 -24.27 10.12 -10.34
CA GLY A 537 -25.39 11.04 -10.52
C GLY A 537 -26.03 10.87 -11.89
N ASP A 538 -26.25 11.97 -12.62
CA ASP A 538 -26.80 11.93 -13.98
C ASP A 538 -25.67 11.85 -15.03
N LEU A 539 -25.94 11.08 -16.10
CA LEU A 539 -25.09 10.78 -17.26
C LEU A 539 -24.06 9.68 -16.99
N SER A 540 -23.00 9.62 -17.81
CA SER A 540 -22.09 8.46 -17.86
C SER A 540 -20.82 8.74 -17.07
N ASP A 541 -20.67 8.05 -15.95
CA ASP A 541 -19.64 8.28 -14.96
C ASP A 541 -18.65 7.10 -14.85
N GLN A 542 -17.52 7.37 -14.20
CA GLN A 542 -16.53 6.39 -13.81
C GLN A 542 -16.26 6.50 -12.31
N LEU A 543 -16.53 5.43 -11.56
CA LEU A 543 -16.31 5.36 -10.13
C LEU A 543 -15.29 4.26 -9.82
N PHE A 544 -14.32 4.58 -8.97
CA PHE A 544 -13.30 3.67 -8.45
C PHE A 544 -13.37 3.72 -6.93
N GLY A 545 -13.76 2.63 -6.27
CA GLY A 545 -13.82 2.50 -4.81
C GLY A 545 -12.41 2.57 -4.22
N GLY A 546 -11.62 1.54 -4.49
CA GLY A 546 -10.24 1.44 -4.07
C GLY A 546 -10.08 0.37 -3.00
N ASP A 547 -9.30 0.64 -1.95
CA ASP A 547 -9.17 -0.29 -0.82
C ASP A 547 -10.25 0.02 0.23
N GLY A 548 -11.21 -0.85 0.51
CA GLY A 548 -12.27 -0.54 1.47
C GLY A 548 -13.53 -1.32 1.17
N ALA A 549 -14.50 -1.34 2.09
CA ALA A 549 -15.84 -1.82 1.76
C ALA A 549 -16.69 -0.63 1.28
N ASP A 550 -16.81 -0.48 -0.03
CA ASP A 550 -17.29 0.74 -0.67
C ASP A 550 -18.74 0.63 -1.17
N ASP A 551 -19.48 1.75 -1.10
CA ASP A 551 -20.80 1.92 -1.69
C ASP A 551 -20.68 2.77 -2.97
N LEU A 552 -20.83 2.15 -4.15
CA LEU A 552 -20.79 2.83 -5.45
C LEU A 552 -22.18 2.89 -6.10
N LEU A 553 -22.62 4.11 -6.43
CA LEU A 553 -23.89 4.38 -7.09
C LEU A 553 -23.61 5.06 -8.44
N GLY A 554 -23.90 4.39 -9.55
CA GLY A 554 -23.73 4.93 -10.91
C GLY A 554 -24.75 6.05 -11.18
N GLY A 555 -26.02 5.71 -10.98
CA GLY A 555 -27.11 6.67 -11.06
C GLY A 555 -27.85 6.53 -12.37
N GLY A 556 -27.69 7.46 -13.29
CA GLY A 556 -28.42 7.46 -14.54
C GLY A 556 -27.56 7.73 -15.76
N GLY A 557 -27.11 6.71 -16.47
CA GLY A 557 -26.38 6.82 -17.72
C GLY A 557 -25.68 5.49 -17.99
N GLY A 558 -24.74 5.43 -18.93
CA GLY A 558 -23.94 4.21 -19.09
C GLY A 558 -22.66 4.34 -18.29
N ASP A 559 -22.62 3.71 -17.12
CA ASP A 559 -21.59 3.93 -16.11
C ASP A 559 -20.55 2.80 -16.07
N VAL A 560 -19.39 3.09 -15.49
CA VAL A 560 -18.34 2.09 -15.22
C VAL A 560 -17.92 2.20 -13.76
N LEU A 561 -18.18 1.14 -12.99
CA LEU A 561 -17.97 1.10 -11.56
C LEU A 561 -16.97 -0.02 -11.22
N TYR A 562 -15.91 0.32 -10.49
CA TYR A 562 -14.89 -0.61 -9.99
C TYR A 562 -14.90 -0.57 -8.46
N GLY A 563 -15.24 -1.68 -7.80
CA GLY A 563 -15.11 -1.82 -6.35
C GLY A 563 -13.64 -1.85 -5.92
N ASP A 564 -12.83 -2.60 -6.68
CA ASP A 564 -11.41 -2.84 -6.46
C ASP A 564 -11.12 -3.81 -5.31
N ALA A 565 -10.86 -3.38 -4.08
CA ALA A 565 -10.47 -4.29 -3.00
C ALA A 565 -11.29 -4.09 -1.72
N GLY A 566 -12.14 -5.05 -1.41
CA GLY A 566 -12.94 -5.14 -0.18
C GLY A 566 -14.29 -5.77 -0.48
N ASP A 567 -15.19 -5.76 0.50
CA ASP A 567 -16.54 -6.33 0.30
C ASP A 567 -17.48 -5.19 -0.15
N ASP A 568 -17.64 -5.01 -1.47
CA ASP A 568 -18.24 -3.82 -2.06
C ASP A 568 -19.73 -3.95 -2.39
N GLN A 569 -20.43 -2.81 -2.40
CA GLN A 569 -21.80 -2.69 -2.86
C GLN A 569 -21.88 -1.75 -4.07
N ILE A 570 -22.18 -2.32 -5.24
CA ILE A 570 -22.17 -1.62 -6.53
C ILE A 570 -23.58 -1.61 -7.13
N ASP A 571 -24.13 -0.42 -7.41
CA ASP A 571 -25.45 -0.23 -8.05
C ASP A 571 -25.30 0.65 -9.31
N GLY A 572 -25.50 0.07 -10.50
CA GLY A 572 -25.41 0.75 -11.80
C GLY A 572 -26.52 1.76 -11.99
N GLY A 573 -27.76 1.38 -11.69
CA GLY A 573 -28.92 2.27 -11.74
C GLY A 573 -29.68 2.21 -13.07
N GLU A 574 -29.90 3.35 -13.73
CA GLU A 574 -30.49 3.40 -15.07
C GLU A 574 -29.39 3.47 -16.12
N GLY A 575 -29.28 2.53 -17.05
CA GLY A 575 -28.09 2.57 -17.87
C GLY A 575 -27.82 1.47 -18.85
N HIS A 576 -26.53 1.32 -19.13
CA HIS A 576 -25.92 0.20 -19.84
C HIS A 576 -24.53 0.09 -19.22
N ASP A 577 -24.51 -0.55 -18.07
CA ASP A 577 -23.47 -0.33 -17.09
C ASP A 577 -22.44 -1.45 -17.12
N LYS A 578 -21.26 -1.15 -16.58
CA LYS A 578 -20.21 -2.13 -16.35
C LYS A 578 -19.82 -2.10 -14.88
N LEU A 579 -20.02 -3.22 -14.22
CA LEU A 579 -19.79 -3.38 -12.80
C LEU A 579 -18.69 -4.42 -12.61
N PHE A 580 -17.64 -4.03 -11.90
CA PHE A 580 -16.50 -4.89 -11.56
C PHE A 580 -16.38 -4.90 -10.03
N GLY A 581 -16.55 -6.06 -9.39
CA GLY A 581 -16.41 -6.22 -7.94
C GLY A 581 -14.95 -6.08 -7.52
N GLY A 582 -14.13 -7.06 -7.87
CA GLY A 582 -12.68 -6.99 -7.65
C GLY A 582 -12.24 -8.08 -6.67
N LEU A 583 -11.60 -7.71 -5.57
CA LEU A 583 -11.21 -8.64 -4.51
C LEU A 583 -12.18 -8.51 -3.34
N GLY A 584 -12.86 -9.58 -2.93
CA GLY A 584 -13.71 -9.58 -1.73
C GLY A 584 -15.05 -10.22 -2.00
N ALA A 585 -16.01 -10.12 -1.09
CA ALA A 585 -17.34 -10.66 -1.30
C ALA A 585 -18.32 -9.54 -1.69
N ASP A 586 -18.57 -9.41 -2.98
CA ASP A 586 -19.21 -8.23 -3.55
C ASP A 586 -20.71 -8.42 -3.83
N THR A 587 -21.44 -7.31 -3.84
CA THR A 587 -22.85 -7.25 -4.27
C THR A 587 -23.00 -6.27 -5.42
N LEU A 588 -23.32 -6.79 -6.62
CA LEU A 588 -23.47 -6.00 -7.83
C LEU A 588 -24.93 -6.00 -8.30
N ILE A 589 -25.47 -4.81 -8.58
CA ILE A 589 -26.86 -4.59 -9.05
C ILE A 589 -26.81 -3.73 -10.32
N GLY A 590 -27.30 -4.24 -11.45
CA GLY A 590 -27.26 -3.53 -12.74
C GLY A 590 -28.37 -2.51 -12.83
N GLY A 591 -29.61 -2.96 -12.66
CA GLY A 591 -30.78 -2.09 -12.58
C GLY A 591 -31.59 -2.14 -13.86
N LEU A 592 -31.70 -1.01 -14.57
CA LEU A 592 -32.36 -0.95 -15.87
C LEU A 592 -31.32 -0.88 -16.97
N GLY A 593 -31.43 -1.73 -17.98
CA GLY A 593 -30.51 -1.70 -19.11
C GLY A 593 -29.86 -3.04 -19.36
N ASN A 594 -29.10 -3.11 -20.44
CA ASN A 594 -28.25 -4.26 -20.70
C ASN A 594 -26.89 -4.00 -20.06
N ASP A 595 -26.61 -4.71 -18.98
CA ASP A 595 -25.46 -4.47 -18.11
C ASP A 595 -24.44 -5.61 -18.24
N ARG A 596 -23.21 -5.33 -17.81
CA ARG A 596 -22.12 -6.30 -17.79
C ARG A 596 -21.50 -6.35 -16.41
N PHE A 597 -21.39 -7.56 -15.88
CA PHE A 597 -20.82 -7.84 -14.57
C PHE A 597 -19.55 -8.66 -14.70
N ASP A 598 -18.67 -8.46 -13.73
CA ASP A 598 -17.49 -9.26 -13.42
C ASP A 598 -17.33 -9.22 -11.88
N GLY A 599 -17.66 -10.32 -11.19
CA GLY A 599 -17.59 -10.39 -9.73
C GLY A 599 -16.15 -10.29 -9.23
N GLY A 600 -15.24 -11.03 -9.85
CA GLY A 600 -13.81 -10.99 -9.53
C GLY A 600 -13.40 -12.17 -8.66
N ASP A 601 -12.58 -11.93 -7.64
CA ASP A 601 -12.18 -12.92 -6.66
C ASP A 601 -13.08 -12.81 -5.43
N GLY A 602 -13.87 -13.83 -5.09
CA GLY A 602 -14.86 -13.60 -4.06
C GLY A 602 -15.85 -14.71 -3.80
N ILE A 603 -16.91 -14.36 -3.07
CA ILE A 603 -18.19 -15.07 -3.13
C ILE A 603 -19.22 -13.99 -3.35
N ASP A 604 -19.62 -13.83 -4.60
CA ASP A 604 -20.29 -12.62 -5.05
C ASP A 604 -21.79 -12.84 -5.25
N THR A 605 -22.53 -11.74 -5.20
CA THR A 605 -23.96 -11.71 -5.52
C THR A 605 -24.23 -10.73 -6.64
N LEU A 606 -24.61 -11.25 -7.81
CA LEU A 606 -24.90 -10.49 -9.02
C LEU A 606 -26.40 -10.48 -9.31
N ASN A 607 -26.95 -9.31 -9.61
CA ASN A 607 -28.34 -9.11 -10.00
C ASN A 607 -28.45 -8.14 -11.19
N GLY A 608 -28.69 -8.67 -12.40
CA GLY A 608 -28.83 -7.92 -13.64
C GLY A 608 -29.98 -6.91 -13.59
N GLY A 609 -31.19 -7.40 -13.33
CA GLY A 609 -32.37 -6.57 -13.18
C GLY A 609 -33.28 -6.67 -14.40
N ALA A 610 -33.33 -5.64 -15.24
CA ALA A 610 -34.14 -5.64 -16.45
C ALA A 610 -33.29 -5.31 -17.67
N GLY A 611 -33.18 -6.22 -18.62
CA GLY A 611 -32.39 -6.06 -19.83
C GLY A 611 -31.68 -7.35 -20.19
N ASN A 612 -30.82 -7.31 -21.20
CA ASN A 612 -30.10 -8.51 -21.63
C ASN A 612 -28.70 -8.43 -21.05
N ASP A 613 -28.53 -9.04 -19.89
CA ASP A 613 -27.36 -8.88 -19.05
C ASP A 613 -26.34 -9.98 -19.29
N TYR A 614 -25.08 -9.63 -19.03
CA TYR A 614 -23.96 -10.56 -19.09
C TYR A 614 -23.34 -10.67 -17.70
N LEU A 615 -23.50 -11.83 -17.07
CA LEU A 615 -23.09 -12.09 -15.69
C LEU A 615 -21.90 -13.05 -15.68
N ASP A 616 -20.77 -12.58 -15.14
CA ASP A 616 -19.56 -13.37 -14.90
C ASP A 616 -19.25 -13.29 -13.40
N GLY A 617 -19.40 -14.41 -12.68
CA GLY A 617 -19.16 -14.46 -11.23
C GLY A 617 -17.68 -14.32 -10.87
N GLY A 618 -16.79 -14.82 -11.74
CA GLY A 618 -15.37 -14.85 -11.47
C GLY A 618 -14.98 -16.02 -10.54
N LEU A 619 -13.86 -15.90 -9.83
CA LEU A 619 -13.42 -16.93 -8.92
C LEU A 619 -14.29 -16.93 -7.66
N GLY A 620 -15.08 -17.96 -7.45
CA GLY A 620 -15.92 -17.97 -6.27
C GLY A 620 -16.89 -19.11 -6.22
N ALA A 621 -17.94 -18.96 -5.43
CA ALA A 621 -19.09 -19.86 -5.46
C ALA A 621 -20.32 -18.95 -5.41
N ASP A 622 -20.64 -18.37 -6.54
CA ASP A 622 -21.35 -17.10 -6.62
C ASP A 622 -22.86 -17.28 -6.74
N ILE A 623 -23.60 -16.20 -6.56
CA ILE A 623 -25.06 -16.17 -6.75
C ILE A 623 -25.37 -15.21 -7.89
N MET A 624 -25.88 -15.74 -9.00
CA MET A 624 -26.20 -14.94 -10.18
C MET A 624 -27.70 -14.97 -10.49
N ARG A 625 -28.27 -13.77 -10.71
CA ARG A 625 -29.64 -13.53 -11.18
C ARG A 625 -29.61 -12.54 -12.34
N GLY A 626 -29.98 -12.97 -13.54
CA GLY A 626 -30.08 -12.12 -14.72
C GLY A 626 -31.29 -11.20 -14.62
N GLY A 627 -32.48 -11.77 -14.42
CA GLY A 627 -33.70 -11.00 -14.21
C GLY A 627 -34.55 -11.01 -15.47
N ALA A 628 -35.24 -9.90 -15.76
CA ALA A 628 -36.12 -9.86 -16.93
C ALA A 628 -35.31 -9.73 -18.24
N GLU A 629 -35.89 -10.22 -19.33
CA GLU A 629 -35.27 -10.30 -20.65
C GLU A 629 -34.24 -11.46 -20.78
N ASN A 630 -33.31 -11.43 -21.74
CA ASN A 630 -32.52 -12.63 -22.10
C ASN A 630 -31.07 -12.46 -21.67
N ASP A 631 -30.65 -13.28 -20.72
CA ASP A 631 -29.38 -13.13 -20.04
C ASP A 631 -28.38 -14.24 -20.38
N ILE A 632 -27.11 -13.95 -20.12
CA ILE A 632 -26.01 -14.91 -20.24
C ILE A 632 -25.29 -15.00 -18.90
N TYR A 633 -25.24 -16.22 -18.36
CA TYR A 633 -24.49 -16.56 -17.15
C TYR A 633 -23.21 -17.30 -17.53
N LEU A 634 -22.06 -16.81 -17.10
CA LEU A 634 -20.78 -17.51 -17.17
C LEU A 634 -20.54 -18.22 -15.85
N VAL A 635 -20.36 -19.53 -15.92
CA VAL A 635 -20.19 -20.41 -14.77
C VAL A 635 -18.84 -21.11 -14.88
N ASP A 636 -17.96 -20.87 -13.92
CA ASP A 636 -16.61 -21.41 -13.87
C ASP A 636 -16.28 -22.14 -12.54
N ASP A 637 -17.16 -22.06 -11.52
CA ASP A 637 -17.13 -22.92 -10.33
C ASP A 637 -18.42 -23.76 -10.20
N LEU A 638 -18.28 -25.02 -9.75
CA LEU A 638 -19.43 -25.90 -9.52
C LEU A 638 -20.29 -25.49 -8.31
N GLY A 639 -19.78 -24.58 -7.48
CA GLY A 639 -20.45 -23.95 -6.35
C GLY A 639 -21.41 -22.83 -6.74
N ASP A 640 -21.34 -22.34 -7.98
CA ASP A 640 -22.19 -21.24 -8.47
C ASP A 640 -23.68 -21.60 -8.44
N GLN A 641 -24.49 -20.59 -8.17
CA GLN A 641 -25.94 -20.66 -8.11
C GLN A 641 -26.56 -19.71 -9.13
N VAL A 642 -26.98 -20.27 -10.26
CA VAL A 642 -27.81 -19.57 -11.26
C VAL A 642 -29.28 -19.66 -10.84
N ILE A 643 -29.92 -18.50 -10.63
CA ILE A 643 -31.32 -18.39 -10.17
C ILE A 643 -32.15 -17.64 -11.20
N GLU A 644 -33.16 -18.31 -11.76
CA GLU A 644 -34.17 -17.72 -12.67
C GLU A 644 -35.59 -17.94 -12.10
N LEU A 645 -36.46 -16.95 -12.22
CA LEU A 645 -37.89 -17.06 -11.94
C LEU A 645 -38.75 -17.11 -13.22
N SER A 646 -39.54 -18.17 -13.34
CA SER A 646 -40.53 -18.38 -14.42
C SER A 646 -41.05 -17.11 -15.12
N GLY A 647 -40.65 -16.94 -16.38
CA GLY A 647 -41.13 -15.88 -17.26
C GLY A 647 -40.24 -14.64 -17.28
N GLU A 648 -38.99 -14.82 -16.87
CA GLU A 648 -37.94 -13.80 -16.87
C GLU A 648 -37.31 -13.67 -18.27
N GLY A 649 -37.10 -14.76 -19.01
CA GLY A 649 -36.88 -14.65 -20.45
C GLY A 649 -36.39 -15.91 -21.13
N TYR A 650 -35.36 -15.79 -21.96
CA TYR A 650 -34.64 -16.90 -22.58
C TYR A 650 -33.17 -16.79 -22.22
N ASP A 651 -32.74 -17.67 -21.33
CA ASP A 651 -31.44 -17.53 -20.68
C ASP A 651 -30.46 -18.62 -21.07
N VAL A 652 -29.18 -18.23 -21.14
CA VAL A 652 -28.08 -19.10 -21.53
C VAL A 652 -27.08 -19.23 -20.40
N VAL A 653 -26.82 -20.45 -19.96
CA VAL A 653 -25.61 -20.75 -19.17
C VAL A 653 -24.49 -21.16 -20.13
N ARG A 654 -23.35 -20.48 -20.03
CA ARG A 654 -22.11 -20.85 -20.71
C ARG A 654 -21.08 -21.32 -19.68
N THR A 655 -20.48 -22.48 -19.90
CA THR A 655 -19.52 -23.05 -18.95
C THR A 655 -18.45 -23.89 -19.63
N GLU A 656 -17.26 -23.96 -19.03
CA GLU A 656 -16.21 -24.93 -19.40
C GLU A 656 -16.09 -26.09 -18.40
N LEU A 657 -17.06 -26.21 -17.47
CA LEU A 657 -17.09 -27.25 -16.44
C LEU A 657 -17.66 -28.58 -16.96
N ASP A 658 -17.09 -29.67 -16.46
CA ASP A 658 -17.63 -31.01 -16.71
C ASP A 658 -18.79 -31.33 -15.75
N GLY A 659 -19.95 -31.66 -16.32
CA GLY A 659 -21.10 -32.17 -15.58
C GLY A 659 -22.06 -31.10 -15.05
N TRP A 660 -22.05 -29.89 -15.62
CA TRP A 660 -23.01 -28.85 -15.23
C TRP A 660 -24.46 -29.28 -15.53
N VAL A 661 -25.39 -28.96 -14.62
CA VAL A 661 -26.82 -29.28 -14.76
C VAL A 661 -27.61 -28.00 -14.67
N LEU A 662 -28.45 -27.72 -15.68
CA LEU A 662 -29.27 -26.52 -15.69
C LEU A 662 -30.23 -26.49 -14.49
N GLY A 663 -30.26 -25.34 -13.81
CA GLY A 663 -31.27 -25.02 -12.80
C GLY A 663 -32.67 -24.95 -13.42
N ALA A 664 -33.71 -24.84 -12.59
CA ALA A 664 -35.07 -24.67 -13.09
C ALA A 664 -35.18 -23.40 -13.96
N ASN A 665 -36.08 -23.47 -14.94
CA ASN A 665 -36.44 -22.39 -15.85
C ASN A 665 -35.36 -21.88 -16.82
N ILE A 666 -34.09 -22.27 -16.71
CA ILE A 666 -33.09 -21.92 -17.72
C ILE A 666 -33.32 -22.69 -19.01
N GLU A 667 -33.27 -22.03 -20.17
CA GLU A 667 -33.57 -22.62 -21.47
C GLU A 667 -32.35 -23.19 -22.21
N ALA A 668 -31.13 -22.69 -21.99
CA ALA A 668 -29.98 -23.09 -22.79
C ALA A 668 -28.69 -23.36 -22.01
N LEU A 669 -27.93 -24.33 -22.53
CA LEU A 669 -26.57 -24.64 -22.09
C LEU A 669 -25.62 -24.60 -23.29
N GLU A 670 -24.53 -23.85 -23.18
CA GLU A 670 -23.42 -23.83 -24.13
C GLU A 670 -22.12 -24.26 -23.43
N LEU A 671 -21.52 -25.35 -23.90
CA LEU A 671 -20.22 -25.80 -23.42
C LEU A 671 -19.11 -25.07 -24.19
N GLY A 672 -18.22 -24.41 -23.46
CA GLY A 672 -17.04 -23.71 -23.98
C GLY A 672 -15.80 -24.61 -24.08
N GLY A 673 -14.66 -24.02 -24.44
CA GLY A 673 -13.37 -24.72 -24.52
C GLY A 673 -13.29 -25.83 -25.60
N THR A 674 -12.35 -26.75 -25.41
CA THR A 674 -12.13 -27.91 -26.31
C THR A 674 -11.99 -29.23 -25.54
N ALA A 675 -12.37 -29.24 -24.27
CA ALA A 675 -12.24 -30.40 -23.39
C ALA A 675 -13.41 -31.37 -23.59
N ASP A 676 -13.18 -32.64 -23.26
CA ASP A 676 -14.21 -33.68 -23.26
C ASP A 676 -15.10 -33.53 -22.02
N ILE A 677 -16.07 -32.61 -22.09
CA ILE A 677 -16.95 -32.22 -20.97
C ILE A 677 -18.42 -32.50 -21.29
N GLY A 678 -19.23 -32.77 -20.26
CA GLY A 678 -20.66 -33.01 -20.39
C GLY A 678 -21.53 -32.00 -19.65
N GLY A 679 -22.84 -32.09 -19.89
CA GLY A 679 -23.84 -31.30 -19.19
C GLY A 679 -25.24 -31.90 -19.33
N ALA A 680 -26.16 -31.47 -18.47
CA ALA A 680 -27.55 -31.89 -18.49
C ALA A 680 -28.53 -30.72 -18.46
N GLY A 681 -29.63 -30.85 -19.19
CA GLY A 681 -30.77 -29.94 -19.14
C GLY A 681 -31.65 -30.16 -17.91
N ASN A 682 -32.82 -29.54 -17.93
CA ASN A 682 -33.82 -29.57 -16.87
C ASN A 682 -35.13 -30.23 -17.37
N ALA A 683 -36.30 -29.68 -17.00
CA ALA A 683 -37.61 -30.20 -17.42
C ALA A 683 -38.27 -29.39 -18.56
N LEU A 684 -37.58 -28.35 -19.04
CA LEU A 684 -38.00 -27.50 -20.16
C LEU A 684 -37.55 -28.08 -21.50
N ALA A 685 -38.00 -27.46 -22.59
CA ALA A 685 -37.43 -27.74 -23.91
C ALA A 685 -36.09 -27.00 -24.06
N ASN A 686 -35.00 -27.64 -23.64
CA ASN A 686 -33.68 -27.04 -23.62
C ASN A 686 -32.98 -27.04 -24.98
N ILE A 687 -32.18 -26.01 -25.23
CA ILE A 687 -31.21 -25.98 -26.33
C ILE A 687 -29.82 -26.18 -25.74
N MET A 688 -29.18 -27.29 -26.09
CA MET A 688 -27.86 -27.66 -25.58
C MET A 688 -26.86 -27.73 -26.72
N GLN A 689 -25.72 -27.05 -26.54
CA GLN A 689 -24.64 -27.02 -27.51
C GLN A 689 -23.34 -27.49 -26.84
N GLY A 690 -22.72 -28.52 -27.41
CA GLY A 690 -21.40 -29.01 -27.06
C GLY A 690 -20.28 -28.08 -27.53
N ASN A 691 -19.04 -28.52 -27.34
CA ASN A 691 -17.83 -27.88 -27.83
C ASN A 691 -17.16 -28.74 -28.92
N SER A 692 -15.84 -28.64 -29.12
CA SER A 692 -15.14 -29.47 -30.12
C SER A 692 -14.52 -30.77 -29.56
N GLY A 693 -14.74 -31.05 -28.27
CA GLY A 693 -14.29 -32.26 -27.57
C GLY A 693 -15.36 -33.35 -27.62
N ALA A 694 -15.08 -34.52 -27.05
CA ALA A 694 -16.09 -35.57 -26.93
C ALA A 694 -17.05 -35.24 -25.77
N ASN A 695 -18.21 -34.68 -26.09
CA ASN A 695 -19.18 -34.22 -25.11
C ASN A 695 -20.16 -35.31 -24.68
N SER A 696 -20.63 -35.23 -23.43
CA SER A 696 -21.73 -36.06 -22.93
C SER A 696 -22.93 -35.17 -22.58
N LEU A 697 -23.89 -35.05 -23.48
CA LEU A 697 -25.07 -34.18 -23.32
C LEU A 697 -26.33 -35.00 -22.99
N SER A 698 -27.08 -34.58 -21.97
CA SER A 698 -28.36 -35.18 -21.58
C SER A 698 -29.47 -34.13 -21.54
N GLY A 699 -30.52 -34.25 -22.36
CA GLY A 699 -31.63 -33.29 -22.44
C GLY A 699 -32.45 -33.20 -21.15
N GLY A 700 -32.80 -34.36 -20.57
CA GLY A 700 -33.56 -34.40 -19.32
C GLY A 700 -35.02 -34.75 -19.57
N GLU A 701 -35.96 -33.95 -19.06
CA GLU A 701 -37.36 -34.00 -19.53
C GLU A 701 -37.61 -32.81 -20.45
N GLY A 702 -38.45 -32.94 -21.47
CA GLY A 702 -38.72 -31.80 -22.34
C GLY A 702 -38.88 -32.19 -23.79
N ASN A 703 -38.79 -31.22 -24.70
CA ASN A 703 -38.53 -31.56 -26.10
C ASN A 703 -37.24 -30.84 -26.46
N ASP A 704 -36.12 -31.52 -26.24
CA ASP A 704 -34.82 -30.90 -26.23
C ASP A 704 -34.19 -30.87 -27.62
N THR A 705 -33.25 -29.95 -27.82
CA THR A 705 -32.41 -29.89 -29.01
C THR A 705 -30.95 -29.92 -28.60
N LEU A 706 -30.26 -31.02 -28.90
CA LEU A 706 -28.86 -31.24 -28.56
C LEU A 706 -28.00 -31.17 -29.82
N TYR A 707 -26.91 -30.39 -29.76
CA TYR A 707 -25.88 -30.29 -30.78
C TYR A 707 -24.54 -30.76 -30.20
N GLY A 708 -24.01 -31.90 -30.67
CA GLY A 708 -22.67 -32.40 -30.30
C GLY A 708 -21.54 -31.53 -30.85
N LEU A 709 -21.66 -31.14 -32.13
CA LEU A 709 -20.68 -30.36 -32.91
C LEU A 709 -19.53 -31.21 -33.46
N ASP A 710 -18.29 -30.97 -33.06
CA ASP A 710 -17.15 -31.81 -33.45
C ASP A 710 -16.80 -32.66 -32.23
N GLY A 711 -16.50 -33.94 -32.39
CA GLY A 711 -16.24 -34.76 -31.21
C GLY A 711 -16.55 -36.22 -31.45
N ALA A 712 -16.49 -37.05 -30.41
CA ALA A 712 -17.12 -38.35 -30.44
C ALA A 712 -18.16 -38.32 -29.32
N ASP A 713 -19.31 -37.74 -29.64
CA ASP A 713 -20.24 -37.25 -28.63
C ASP A 713 -21.18 -38.34 -28.15
N THR A 714 -21.66 -38.23 -26.92
CA THR A 714 -22.73 -39.04 -26.37
C THR A 714 -23.95 -38.16 -26.16
N LEU A 715 -25.02 -38.41 -26.91
CA LEU A 715 -26.26 -37.63 -26.86
C LEU A 715 -27.41 -38.48 -26.30
N ILE A 716 -27.95 -38.06 -25.16
CA ILE A 716 -29.11 -38.65 -24.49
C ILE A 716 -30.26 -37.64 -24.57
N GLY A 717 -31.32 -37.92 -25.34
CA GLY A 717 -32.49 -37.04 -25.42
C GLY A 717 -33.19 -36.93 -24.06
N GLY A 718 -33.62 -38.09 -23.53
CA GLY A 718 -34.31 -38.18 -22.25
C GLY A 718 -35.80 -38.41 -22.47
N LEU A 719 -36.63 -37.80 -21.63
CA LEU A 719 -38.09 -37.90 -21.75
C LEU A 719 -38.61 -36.84 -22.70
N GLY A 720 -39.33 -37.28 -23.74
CA GLY A 720 -40.13 -36.42 -24.59
C GLY A 720 -39.84 -36.58 -26.08
N GLY A 721 -39.62 -35.47 -26.77
CA GLY A 721 -39.66 -35.41 -28.23
C GLY A 721 -38.47 -34.69 -28.82
N ASP A 722 -37.30 -35.33 -28.77
CA ASP A 722 -36.03 -34.61 -28.88
C ASP A 722 -35.50 -34.53 -30.32
N ILE A 723 -34.57 -33.59 -30.51
CA ILE A 723 -33.81 -33.39 -31.75
C ILE A 723 -32.33 -33.50 -31.42
N LEU A 724 -31.65 -34.47 -32.03
CA LEU A 724 -30.24 -34.76 -31.78
C LEU A 724 -29.43 -34.55 -33.07
N TRP A 725 -28.40 -33.73 -32.99
CA TRP A 725 -27.38 -33.52 -34.03
C TRP A 725 -26.04 -33.97 -33.48
N GLY A 726 -25.50 -35.09 -33.98
CA GLY A 726 -24.17 -35.56 -33.59
C GLY A 726 -23.09 -34.60 -34.07
N GLY A 727 -23.16 -34.22 -35.34
CA GLY A 727 -22.16 -33.42 -36.00
C GLY A 727 -21.04 -34.28 -36.58
N ALA A 728 -19.79 -33.89 -36.38
CA ALA A 728 -18.62 -34.54 -36.94
C ALA A 728 -17.91 -35.43 -35.93
N GLY A 729 -17.83 -36.72 -36.24
CA GLY A 729 -17.02 -37.71 -35.52
C GLY A 729 -17.87 -38.88 -35.04
N ALA A 730 -17.31 -39.74 -34.20
CA ALA A 730 -17.89 -41.05 -33.94
C ALA A 730 -18.92 -41.00 -32.81
N ASP A 731 -20.12 -40.51 -33.11
CA ASP A 731 -21.11 -40.17 -32.11
C ASP A 731 -21.92 -41.38 -31.62
N THR A 732 -22.41 -41.32 -30.39
CA THR A 732 -23.24 -42.32 -29.74
C THR A 732 -24.56 -41.69 -29.30
N PHE A 733 -25.64 -42.09 -29.95
CA PHE A 733 -26.99 -41.69 -29.56
C PHE A 733 -27.55 -42.75 -28.61
N VAL A 734 -27.83 -42.37 -27.37
CA VAL A 734 -28.27 -43.30 -26.32
C VAL A 734 -29.78 -43.21 -26.16
N VAL A 735 -30.44 -44.36 -26.29
CA VAL A 735 -31.87 -44.49 -25.97
C VAL A 735 -32.00 -44.86 -24.50
N ALA A 736 -31.93 -43.86 -23.63
CA ALA A 736 -32.23 -44.00 -22.21
C ALA A 736 -33.71 -43.65 -21.99
N HIS A 737 -34.50 -44.57 -21.42
CA HIS A 737 -35.94 -44.34 -21.25
C HIS A 737 -36.51 -44.97 -19.98
N THR A 738 -37.36 -44.21 -19.30
CA THR A 738 -38.27 -44.68 -18.26
C THR A 738 -39.71 -44.59 -18.74
N PHE A 739 -40.46 -45.69 -18.67
CA PHE A 739 -41.83 -45.77 -19.18
C PHE A 739 -42.80 -44.73 -18.61
N SER A 740 -43.16 -43.74 -19.43
CA SER A 740 -44.20 -42.74 -19.12
C SER A 740 -45.61 -43.19 -19.53
N GLY A 741 -45.71 -44.21 -20.41
CA GLY A 741 -46.97 -44.73 -20.96
C GLY A 741 -47.52 -43.93 -22.16
N ALA A 742 -46.83 -42.87 -22.57
CA ALA A 742 -47.02 -42.20 -23.86
C ALA A 742 -45.96 -42.67 -24.87
N LEU A 743 -46.22 -42.47 -26.17
CA LEU A 743 -45.20 -42.72 -27.19
C LEU A 743 -44.23 -41.53 -27.20
N GLU A 744 -42.96 -41.79 -26.90
CA GLU A 744 -41.87 -40.81 -27.00
C GLU A 744 -41.22 -40.88 -28.38
N THR A 745 -40.74 -39.75 -28.90
CA THR A 745 -40.22 -39.69 -30.28
C THR A 745 -39.06 -38.74 -30.47
N ASP A 746 -37.87 -39.33 -30.59
CA ASP A 746 -36.64 -38.57 -30.83
C ASP A 746 -36.25 -38.62 -32.30
N ASN A 747 -35.53 -37.58 -32.73
CA ASN A 747 -35.12 -37.38 -34.10
C ASN A 747 -33.62 -37.11 -34.20
N ILE A 748 -32.86 -38.11 -34.66
CA ILE A 748 -31.46 -37.93 -35.04
C ILE A 748 -31.43 -37.35 -36.46
N LYS A 749 -30.72 -36.24 -36.64
CA LYS A 749 -30.80 -35.44 -37.87
C LYS A 749 -29.72 -35.74 -38.91
N ASP A 750 -28.58 -36.28 -38.48
CA ASP A 750 -27.34 -36.35 -39.25
C ASP A 750 -26.55 -37.66 -39.12
N PHE A 751 -27.19 -38.75 -38.68
CA PHE A 751 -26.53 -40.04 -38.46
C PHE A 751 -25.65 -40.52 -39.64
N SER A 752 -24.39 -40.82 -39.37
CA SER A 752 -23.35 -41.06 -40.35
C SER A 752 -22.57 -42.36 -40.09
N ILE A 753 -22.82 -43.38 -40.91
CA ILE A 753 -22.00 -44.62 -40.88
C ILE A 753 -20.55 -44.40 -41.32
N LEU A 754 -20.25 -43.28 -41.98
CA LEU A 754 -18.91 -42.94 -42.44
C LEU A 754 -18.06 -42.36 -41.30
N GLU A 755 -18.69 -41.63 -40.40
CA GLU A 755 -18.06 -41.09 -39.18
C GLU A 755 -18.07 -42.09 -38.01
N LEU A 756 -18.77 -43.22 -38.18
CA LEU A 756 -18.87 -44.37 -37.27
C LEU A 756 -19.85 -44.18 -36.11
N ASP A 757 -20.92 -43.42 -36.36
CA ASP A 757 -22.00 -43.20 -35.41
C ASP A 757 -22.63 -44.51 -34.96
N ARG A 758 -23.08 -44.52 -33.70
CA ARG A 758 -23.65 -45.67 -33.01
C ARG A 758 -24.96 -45.31 -32.34
N LEU A 759 -25.79 -46.33 -32.22
CA LEU A 759 -27.03 -46.28 -31.48
C LEU A 759 -26.90 -47.21 -30.28
N ASP A 760 -26.86 -46.66 -29.07
CA ASP A 760 -26.85 -47.45 -27.84
C ASP A 760 -28.27 -47.70 -27.34
N LEU A 761 -28.66 -48.97 -27.25
CA LEU A 761 -29.95 -49.42 -26.74
C LEU A 761 -29.83 -50.20 -25.41
N SER A 762 -28.64 -50.22 -24.78
CA SER A 762 -28.41 -51.00 -23.55
C SER A 762 -29.37 -50.63 -22.43
N ASP A 763 -29.75 -49.35 -22.39
CA ASP A 763 -30.57 -48.77 -21.32
C ASP A 763 -32.07 -48.79 -21.64
N ALA A 764 -32.44 -49.14 -22.89
CA ALA A 764 -33.83 -49.19 -23.32
C ALA A 764 -34.58 -50.43 -22.77
N TYR A 765 -33.89 -51.54 -22.47
CA TYR A 765 -34.53 -52.75 -21.92
C TYR A 765 -33.56 -53.67 -21.17
N ILE A 766 -33.98 -54.16 -20.00
CA ILE A 766 -33.26 -55.21 -19.26
C ILE A 766 -33.60 -56.59 -19.88
N GLY A 767 -32.91 -56.94 -20.97
CA GLY A 767 -33.09 -58.21 -21.67
C GLY A 767 -32.54 -58.20 -23.10
N THR A 768 -32.88 -59.20 -23.91
CA THR A 768 -32.54 -59.22 -25.34
C THR A 768 -33.71 -58.62 -26.13
N LEU A 769 -33.45 -57.56 -26.90
CA LEU A 769 -34.43 -57.00 -27.83
C LEU A 769 -34.64 -57.97 -29.01
N GLU A 770 -35.89 -58.33 -29.30
CA GLU A 770 -36.26 -59.19 -30.43
C GLU A 770 -36.83 -58.37 -31.58
N LYS A 771 -36.22 -58.45 -32.76
CA LYS A 771 -36.75 -57.82 -33.98
C LYS A 771 -37.94 -58.59 -34.53
N VAL A 772 -39.09 -57.90 -34.64
CA VAL A 772 -40.35 -58.42 -35.19
C VAL A 772 -40.85 -57.57 -36.36
N ASP A 773 -41.72 -58.13 -37.21
CA ASP A 773 -42.39 -57.37 -38.28
C ASP A 773 -43.57 -56.53 -37.75
N ALA A 774 -44.17 -56.97 -36.64
CA ALA A 774 -45.21 -56.27 -35.90
C ALA A 774 -45.22 -56.76 -34.44
N PHE A 775 -45.56 -55.87 -33.50
CA PHE A 775 -45.66 -56.22 -32.08
C PHE A 775 -46.80 -57.21 -31.84
N ASP A 776 -46.51 -58.27 -31.09
CA ASP A 776 -47.46 -59.35 -30.79
C ASP A 776 -47.73 -59.51 -29.29
N LYS A 777 -47.51 -58.42 -28.53
CA LYS A 777 -47.74 -58.29 -27.08
C LYS A 777 -46.75 -59.08 -26.23
N HIS A 778 -45.50 -59.18 -26.67
CA HIS A 778 -44.40 -59.61 -25.85
C HIS A 778 -43.47 -58.42 -25.60
N ALA A 779 -43.04 -58.24 -24.36
CA ALA A 779 -42.12 -57.19 -23.97
C ALA A 779 -40.75 -57.39 -24.63
N GLY A 780 -40.05 -56.28 -24.88
CA GLY A 780 -38.70 -56.29 -25.44
C GLY A 780 -38.67 -56.55 -26.95
N GLN A 781 -39.67 -56.06 -27.69
CA GLN A 781 -39.75 -56.20 -29.13
C GLN A 781 -39.37 -54.90 -29.85
N MET A 782 -38.75 -55.00 -31.02
CA MET A 782 -38.45 -53.86 -31.88
C MET A 782 -38.97 -54.05 -33.32
N THR A 783 -39.48 -53.00 -33.93
CA THR A 783 -39.79 -52.95 -35.37
C THR A 783 -38.93 -51.90 -36.06
N LEU A 784 -38.61 -52.12 -37.33
CA LEU A 784 -37.75 -51.23 -38.12
C LEU A 784 -38.38 -50.99 -39.48
N THR A 785 -38.58 -49.72 -39.84
CA THR A 785 -39.13 -49.32 -41.14
C THR A 785 -38.20 -48.35 -41.85
N PHE A 786 -38.02 -48.57 -43.16
CA PHE A 786 -37.25 -47.69 -44.04
C PHE A 786 -38.21 -47.00 -45.01
N ALA A 787 -38.37 -45.69 -44.90
CA ALA A 787 -39.28 -44.94 -45.76
C ALA A 787 -38.76 -43.53 -46.03
N ALA A 788 -38.70 -43.14 -47.31
CA ALA A 788 -38.35 -41.79 -47.75
C ALA A 788 -37.04 -41.22 -47.17
N GLY A 789 -36.00 -42.06 -47.03
CA GLY A 789 -34.68 -41.64 -46.50
C GLY A 789 -34.60 -41.57 -44.98
N ILE A 790 -35.66 -41.95 -44.26
CA ILE A 790 -35.70 -41.99 -42.79
C ILE A 790 -35.80 -43.46 -42.35
N THR A 791 -34.96 -43.84 -41.40
CA THR A 791 -35.11 -45.10 -40.65
C THR A 791 -35.92 -44.83 -39.40
N THR A 792 -36.97 -45.61 -39.17
CA THR A 792 -37.79 -45.53 -37.95
C THR A 792 -37.64 -46.82 -37.15
N LEU A 793 -37.03 -46.72 -35.98
CA LEU A 793 -36.97 -47.77 -34.96
C LEU A 793 -38.14 -47.54 -33.99
N LYS A 794 -38.87 -48.60 -33.66
CA LYS A 794 -39.88 -48.56 -32.60
C LYS A 794 -39.65 -49.68 -31.62
N LEU A 795 -39.82 -49.40 -30.34
CA LEU A 795 -39.63 -50.35 -29.25
C LEU A 795 -40.97 -50.56 -28.51
N ASP A 796 -41.41 -51.82 -28.39
CA ASP A 796 -42.46 -52.27 -27.45
C ASP A 796 -41.75 -52.93 -26.27
N ILE A 797 -41.58 -52.16 -25.22
CA ILE A 797 -40.77 -52.52 -24.07
C ILE A 797 -41.68 -53.14 -22.98
N ASN A 798 -42.96 -52.75 -22.87
CA ASN A 798 -43.89 -53.27 -21.84
C ASN A 798 -44.74 -54.48 -22.29
N GLY A 799 -44.73 -54.80 -23.58
CA GLY A 799 -45.45 -55.93 -24.17
C GLY A 799 -46.95 -55.70 -24.33
N ASP A 800 -47.42 -54.45 -24.43
CA ASP A 800 -48.84 -54.16 -24.66
C ASP A 800 -49.26 -54.28 -26.14
N GLY A 801 -48.27 -54.45 -27.04
CA GLY A 801 -48.43 -54.53 -28.49
C GLY A 801 -48.36 -53.19 -29.22
N LYS A 802 -47.90 -52.12 -28.55
CA LYS A 802 -47.69 -50.78 -29.12
C LYS A 802 -46.26 -50.32 -28.87
N ALA A 803 -45.83 -49.35 -29.66
CA ALA A 803 -44.55 -48.71 -29.41
C ALA A 803 -44.65 -47.84 -28.16
N ASP A 804 -43.69 -48.02 -27.25
CA ASP A 804 -43.41 -47.13 -26.13
C ASP A 804 -42.45 -46.00 -26.55
N TYR A 805 -41.47 -46.32 -27.42
CA TYR A 805 -40.48 -45.37 -27.91
C TYR A 805 -40.30 -45.48 -29.42
N GLN A 806 -40.08 -44.34 -30.10
CA GLN A 806 -39.84 -44.27 -31.53
C GLN A 806 -38.66 -43.35 -31.87
N LEU A 807 -37.58 -43.90 -32.41
CA LEU A 807 -36.47 -43.13 -32.92
C LEU A 807 -36.58 -42.94 -34.44
N ARG A 808 -36.49 -41.69 -34.89
CA ARG A 808 -36.44 -41.32 -36.31
C ARG A 808 -35.03 -40.89 -36.67
N ILE A 809 -34.37 -41.66 -37.53
CA ILE A 809 -32.99 -41.47 -37.92
C ILE A 809 -32.96 -40.97 -39.35
N ASN A 810 -32.49 -39.73 -39.53
CA ASN A 810 -32.23 -39.12 -40.82
C ASN A 810 -30.73 -39.21 -41.12
N GLY A 811 -30.35 -39.92 -42.18
CA GLY A 811 -28.94 -40.23 -42.46
C GLY A 811 -28.76 -41.51 -43.30
N ASP A 812 -27.51 -41.85 -43.63
CA ASP A 812 -27.13 -43.01 -44.47
C ASP A 812 -27.22 -44.33 -43.68
N VAL A 813 -28.43 -44.74 -43.32
CA VAL A 813 -28.66 -46.04 -42.68
C VAL A 813 -28.77 -47.13 -43.75
N THR A 814 -27.67 -47.80 -44.10
CA THR A 814 -27.71 -48.95 -45.02
C THR A 814 -27.75 -50.27 -44.25
N GLY A 815 -28.90 -50.93 -44.24
CA GLY A 815 -29.00 -52.31 -43.78
C GLY A 815 -28.43 -53.29 -44.79
N GLU A 816 -27.14 -53.62 -44.69
CA GLU A 816 -26.60 -54.83 -45.31
C GLU A 816 -26.54 -55.97 -44.30
N SER A 817 -26.97 -57.14 -44.78
CA SER A 817 -27.18 -58.37 -44.02
C SER A 817 -25.96 -58.78 -43.19
N GLY A 818 -26.12 -58.77 -41.87
CA GLY A 818 -25.43 -59.70 -40.98
C GLY A 818 -24.39 -59.13 -40.03
N ASN A 819 -24.02 -57.85 -40.11
CA ASN A 819 -23.19 -57.19 -39.10
C ASN A 819 -23.68 -55.75 -38.88
N TRP A 820 -24.75 -55.61 -38.10
CA TRP A 820 -24.95 -54.37 -37.34
C TRP A 820 -24.08 -54.51 -36.10
N SER A 821 -23.20 -53.55 -35.82
CA SER A 821 -22.93 -53.27 -34.42
C SER A 821 -24.12 -52.43 -33.98
N LEU A 822 -25.08 -53.09 -33.32
CA LEU A 822 -25.69 -52.43 -32.18
C LEU A 822 -24.57 -52.21 -31.16
#